data_AF-A0A367L350-F1
#
_entry.id   AF-A0A367L350-F1
#
_cell.length_a   1.000
_cell.length_b   1.000
_cell.length_c   1.000
_cell.angle_alpha   90.00
_cell.angle_beta   90.00
_cell.angle_gamma   90.00
#
_symmetry.space_group_name_H-M   'P 1'
#
loop_
_entity.id
_entity.type
_entity.pdbx_description
1 polymer ?
#
loop_
_entity_poly.entity_id
_entity_poly.type
_entity_poly.pdbx_seq_one_letter_code
_entity_poly.pdbx_strand_id
1 'polypeptide(L)'
;MAPDDYGQTCEDLYRQICQKLEGGPKEHLRFAPRGTSSTVLQDDQLRRFMRSLNLNDPPLTEAQFADRVNERELHDFLATLILGCCSAKAAQAFVTKLAAAPDFDEAIGRLPASEDQLEELFGKTVDVLKFHGNQAYFCTVVLRKGDEVCVEDDGFQRLPYLENHSLRKGSFGEVFKVVIAPGHFHNAHSDDGFYFNTGPLELARKDYILDKEALAKSEFQAMKIMQRGRCDNIVECWGCLRIESTYSLFMPLAICDLSDYIKVTHKAKPQTREAKADIIRCAAGLAAGLHFLHEELMTPELEQLVCYHMDLKPNNVLVYQDKENLQKKVWKLSDFGLSRVKIRPNIDRNFDSLFVQRDQVRDPSASATLNKRGEGTYLAPESKSDGRSMRASSDVWSLGCIMSIIFTYLEEGSEGVDRYSTQRAEYPNADDLDRFFLPRTTWAKSKVHPLVKSWHTELIDKATKRDPKEGQAVAFVLRNLESKVLKLDCKSRWPSSKVNKMLVEAYQKYRGLGGEGSASADHKPPSRASMLRRVESSPGAGVCVRQVAPSDDFKGSVISPDAALVVYWTDTKIVLYMSKSLEQMSGPLMPSDEFILPKLGCLWKSVCLSKKRLIACTTGSNDWYLFDFYGPTAVEGKLKPPEQKVLQVPEVHRLAISPDGSKLVCVAQNEEGGRKLGSLFYAAVSDLFRAGKDREPEANRGWKRMGLEWPAADVVHLSVSDANDVHLVVRPQRTTGKREHKIPMMHVSLRKLTADTLSIKSVGYDGSRTGSFFTTFCPFRHGATCAVVTHDKRLHIQKFDQSDGKGDVEKVIPKYRVRRLLIGDDNRIYALGTTEVSSRMLLLELKVQHLEEELAVLEMGNLPGLTNDEDFSEMLCDEEEYDKYILVAALTRTIYKVAIR
;
A
#
# COMPACT_ATOMS: atom_id res chain seq x y z
N MET A 1 0.57 -31.92 54.99
CA MET A 1 0.15 -30.71 54.26
C MET A 1 -1.35 -30.58 54.49
N ALA A 2 -1.85 -29.40 54.87
CA ALA A 2 -3.29 -29.19 54.98
C ALA A 2 -3.93 -29.48 53.60
N PRO A 3 -5.13 -30.07 53.52
CA PRO A 3 -5.82 -30.24 52.25
C PRO A 3 -6.01 -28.86 51.61
N ASP A 4 -5.63 -28.72 50.34
CA ASP A 4 -5.83 -27.49 49.58
C ASP A 4 -7.32 -27.14 49.60
N ASP A 5 -7.66 -25.93 50.06
CA ASP A 5 -9.03 -25.43 50.02
C ASP A 5 -9.47 -25.22 48.56
N TYR A 6 -10.72 -25.59 48.25
CA TYR A 6 -11.30 -25.42 46.91
C TYR A 6 -11.23 -23.96 46.45
N GLY A 7 -11.51 -23.01 47.35
CA GLY A 7 -11.43 -21.58 47.05
C GLY A 7 -10.04 -21.17 46.61
N GLN A 8 -9.01 -21.58 47.36
CA GLN A 8 -7.62 -21.26 47.06
C GLN A 8 -7.13 -21.90 45.75
N THR A 9 -7.50 -23.16 45.50
CA THR A 9 -7.14 -23.86 44.25
C THR A 9 -7.78 -23.20 43.03
N CYS A 10 -9.07 -22.85 43.12
CA CYS A 10 -9.78 -22.15 42.05
C CYS A 10 -9.23 -20.74 41.83
N GLU A 11 -8.84 -20.02 42.88
CA GLU A 11 -8.23 -18.67 42.74
C GLU A 11 -6.87 -18.73 42.02
N ASP A 12 -6.03 -19.72 42.36
CA ASP A 12 -4.76 -19.95 41.67
C ASP A 12 -4.96 -20.28 40.18
N LEU A 13 -5.89 -21.17 39.86
CA LEU A 13 -6.21 -21.56 38.48
C LEU A 13 -6.87 -20.42 37.71
N TYR A 14 -7.76 -19.66 38.36
CA TYR A 14 -8.38 -18.45 37.81
C TYR A 14 -7.32 -17.46 37.32
N ARG A 15 -6.30 -17.17 38.16
CA ARG A 15 -5.21 -16.26 37.79
C ARG A 15 -4.41 -16.79 36.60
N GLN A 16 -4.13 -18.08 36.55
CA GLN A 16 -3.40 -18.70 35.43
C GLN A 16 -4.19 -18.65 34.12
N ILE A 17 -5.49 -18.95 34.16
CA ILE A 17 -6.39 -18.83 33.00
C ILE A 17 -6.46 -17.37 32.55
N CYS A 18 -6.69 -16.43 33.46
CA CYS A 18 -6.76 -15.00 33.15
C CYS A 18 -5.49 -14.44 32.51
N GLN A 19 -4.30 -14.95 32.89
CA GLN A 19 -3.02 -14.55 32.28
C GLN A 19 -2.85 -15.06 30.85
N LYS A 20 -3.62 -16.07 30.44
CA LYS A 20 -3.57 -16.70 29.11
C LYS A 20 -4.70 -16.25 28.17
N LEU A 21 -5.68 -15.48 28.67
CA LEU A 21 -6.69 -14.85 27.82
C LEU A 21 -6.04 -13.75 26.96
N GLU A 22 -6.38 -13.73 25.68
CA GLU A 22 -5.93 -12.73 24.72
C GLU A 22 -7.07 -11.76 24.35
N GLY A 23 -6.75 -10.75 23.54
CA GLY A 23 -7.70 -9.72 23.09
C GLY A 23 -7.43 -8.33 23.65
N GLY A 24 -8.37 -7.41 23.43
CA GLY A 24 -8.25 -6.01 23.85
C GLY A 24 -8.50 -5.76 25.34
N PRO A 25 -8.29 -4.52 25.84
CA PRO A 25 -8.48 -4.18 27.26
C PRO A 25 -9.94 -4.23 27.72
N LYS A 26 -10.90 -4.30 26.77
CA LYS A 26 -12.32 -4.39 27.07
C LYS A 26 -12.71 -5.85 27.26
N GLU A 27 -13.46 -6.13 28.31
CA GLU A 27 -13.87 -7.49 28.71
C GLU A 27 -14.56 -8.28 27.59
N HIS A 28 -15.47 -7.65 26.83
CA HIS A 28 -16.17 -8.30 25.72
C HIS A 28 -15.28 -8.65 24.51
N LEU A 29 -14.04 -8.16 24.47
CA LEU A 29 -13.05 -8.49 23.43
C LEU A 29 -12.07 -9.56 23.88
N ARG A 30 -12.09 -9.94 25.17
CA ARG A 30 -11.20 -10.97 25.70
C ARG A 30 -11.72 -12.36 25.36
N PHE A 31 -10.81 -13.26 25.03
CA PHE A 31 -11.13 -14.63 24.66
C PHE A 31 -9.95 -15.56 24.97
N ALA A 32 -10.24 -16.85 25.05
CA ALA A 32 -9.25 -17.91 25.20
C ALA A 32 -8.88 -18.45 23.81
N PRO A 33 -7.60 -18.38 23.40
CA PRO A 33 -7.11 -19.12 22.25
C PRO A 33 -7.38 -20.63 22.38
N ARG A 34 -7.61 -21.32 21.26
CA ARG A 34 -7.87 -22.77 21.26
C ARG A 34 -6.72 -23.52 21.95
N GLY A 35 -7.05 -24.38 22.91
CA GLY A 35 -6.08 -25.15 23.70
C GLY A 35 -5.57 -24.45 24.97
N THR A 36 -6.03 -23.23 25.27
CA THR A 36 -5.68 -22.50 26.51
C THR A 36 -6.00 -23.32 27.75
N SER A 37 -7.24 -23.84 27.84
CA SER A 37 -7.71 -24.60 28.99
C SER A 37 -6.88 -25.85 29.22
N SER A 38 -6.57 -26.63 28.17
CA SER A 38 -5.72 -27.82 28.26
C SER A 38 -4.26 -27.52 28.62
N THR A 39 -3.78 -26.32 28.28
CA THR A 39 -2.41 -25.90 28.66
C THR A 39 -2.31 -25.55 30.14
N VAL A 40 -3.36 -24.98 30.73
CA VAL A 40 -3.42 -24.62 32.16
C VAL A 40 -3.84 -25.82 33.00
N LEU A 41 -4.89 -26.52 32.60
CA LEU A 41 -5.48 -27.67 33.28
C LEU A 41 -4.78 -28.97 32.85
N GLN A 42 -3.47 -29.05 33.07
CA GLN A 42 -2.70 -30.28 32.87
C GLN A 42 -3.02 -31.32 33.95
N ASP A 43 -2.56 -32.56 33.77
CA ASP A 43 -2.84 -33.71 34.64
C ASP A 43 -2.67 -33.38 36.15
N ASP A 44 -1.56 -32.74 36.53
CA ASP A 44 -1.31 -32.33 37.92
C ASP A 44 -2.36 -31.33 38.46
N GLN A 45 -2.80 -30.38 37.63
CA GLN A 45 -3.81 -29.39 38.02
C GLN A 45 -5.20 -30.01 38.11
N LEU A 46 -5.53 -30.96 37.23
CA LEU A 46 -6.79 -31.72 37.28
C LEU A 46 -6.86 -32.58 38.54
N ARG A 47 -5.76 -33.26 38.90
CA ARG A 47 -5.65 -34.03 40.15
C ARG A 47 -5.78 -33.12 41.37
N ARG A 48 -5.09 -31.97 41.37
CA ARG A 48 -5.18 -30.97 42.45
C ARG A 48 -6.59 -30.43 42.61
N PHE A 49 -7.27 -30.11 41.51
CA PHE A 49 -8.67 -29.67 41.51
C PHE A 49 -9.58 -30.73 42.14
N MET A 50 -9.48 -32.00 41.71
CA MET A 50 -10.28 -33.10 42.26
C MET A 50 -10.03 -33.29 43.76
N ARG A 51 -8.78 -33.21 44.20
CA ARG A 51 -8.41 -33.30 45.63
C ARG A 51 -9.02 -32.18 46.46
N SER A 52 -9.07 -30.96 45.93
CA SER A 52 -9.59 -29.78 46.64
C SER A 52 -11.08 -29.86 46.97
N LEU A 53 -11.85 -30.69 46.26
CA LEU A 53 -13.28 -30.88 46.50
C LEU A 53 -13.60 -31.70 47.76
N ASN A 54 -12.60 -32.41 48.31
CA ASN A 54 -12.67 -33.21 49.53
C ASN A 54 -13.96 -34.06 49.64
N LEU A 55 -14.26 -34.81 48.59
CA LEU A 55 -15.42 -35.69 48.52
C LEU A 55 -15.23 -36.92 49.42
N ASN A 56 -16.22 -37.22 50.28
CA ASN A 56 -16.15 -38.36 51.21
C ASN A 56 -16.16 -39.73 50.49
N ASP A 57 -16.80 -39.82 49.32
CA ASP A 57 -16.83 -41.01 48.46
C ASP A 57 -16.82 -40.55 46.98
N PRO A 58 -15.62 -40.30 46.40
CA PRO A 58 -15.53 -39.74 45.06
C PRO A 58 -15.86 -40.80 43.99
N PRO A 59 -16.67 -40.45 42.96
CA PRO A 59 -17.05 -41.41 41.91
C PRO A 59 -15.89 -41.80 40.98
N LEU A 60 -14.78 -41.04 41.00
CA LEU A 60 -13.57 -41.27 40.23
C LEU A 60 -12.34 -41.01 41.12
N THR A 61 -11.26 -41.76 40.91
CA THR A 61 -9.93 -41.40 41.47
C THR A 61 -9.37 -40.14 40.78
N GLU A 62 -8.39 -39.47 41.40
CA GLU A 62 -7.75 -38.28 40.80
C GLU A 62 -7.20 -38.55 39.38
N ALA A 63 -6.60 -39.73 39.16
CA ALA A 63 -6.09 -40.13 37.85
C ALA A 63 -7.22 -40.35 36.84
N GLN A 64 -8.24 -41.11 37.22
CA GLN A 64 -9.38 -41.40 36.36
C GLN A 64 -10.17 -40.14 36.01
N PHE A 65 -10.24 -39.16 36.92
CA PHE A 65 -10.84 -37.87 36.63
C PHE A 65 -10.07 -37.13 35.53
N ALA A 66 -8.75 -37.05 35.64
CA ALA A 66 -7.92 -36.39 34.63
C ALA A 66 -8.03 -37.10 33.26
N ASP A 67 -7.97 -38.43 33.24
CA ASP A 67 -8.17 -39.23 32.02
C ASP A 67 -9.55 -38.94 31.39
N ARG A 68 -10.62 -38.92 32.19
CA ARG A 68 -11.98 -38.63 31.70
C ARG A 68 -12.15 -37.23 31.16
N VAL A 69 -11.53 -36.21 31.77
CA VAL A 69 -11.55 -34.84 31.27
C VAL A 69 -10.81 -34.75 29.93
N ASN A 70 -9.70 -35.47 29.77
CA ASN A 70 -8.95 -35.56 28.52
C ASN A 70 -9.75 -36.27 27.42
N GLU A 71 -10.27 -37.47 27.70
CA GLU A 71 -11.04 -38.27 26.75
C GLU A 71 -12.32 -37.58 26.27
N ARG A 72 -12.99 -36.84 27.16
CA ARG A 72 -14.26 -36.16 26.88
C ARG A 72 -14.10 -34.68 26.48
N GLU A 73 -12.88 -34.19 26.35
CA GLU A 73 -12.55 -32.80 26.01
C GLU A 73 -13.20 -31.73 26.93
N LEU A 74 -13.34 -32.01 28.22
CA LEU A 74 -14.11 -31.17 29.17
C LEU A 74 -13.34 -29.96 29.74
N HIS A 75 -12.16 -29.65 29.19
CA HIS A 75 -11.28 -28.61 29.70
C HIS A 75 -11.91 -27.22 29.68
N ASP A 76 -12.55 -26.84 28.57
CA ASP A 76 -13.16 -25.51 28.41
C ASP A 76 -14.37 -25.34 29.33
N PHE A 77 -15.13 -26.42 29.56
CA PHE A 77 -16.24 -26.42 30.50
C PHE A 77 -15.75 -26.22 31.95
N LEU A 78 -14.72 -26.97 32.35
CA LEU A 78 -14.12 -26.82 33.67
C LEU A 78 -13.47 -25.44 33.87
N ALA A 79 -12.76 -24.94 32.86
CA ALA A 79 -12.18 -23.61 32.87
C ALA A 79 -13.25 -22.52 33.02
N THR A 80 -14.41 -22.68 32.37
CA THR A 80 -15.56 -21.77 32.53
C THR A 80 -16.10 -21.78 33.96
N LEU A 81 -16.21 -22.96 34.58
CA LEU A 81 -16.65 -23.10 35.97
C LEU A 81 -15.70 -22.37 36.94
N ILE A 82 -14.39 -22.51 36.72
CA ILE A 82 -13.35 -21.84 37.50
C ILE A 82 -13.42 -20.33 37.27
N LEU A 83 -13.51 -19.88 36.02
CA LEU A 83 -13.54 -18.46 35.67
C LEU A 83 -14.80 -17.76 36.22
N GLY A 84 -15.93 -18.46 36.24
CA GLY A 84 -17.19 -17.99 36.82
C GLY A 84 -17.20 -17.98 38.35
N CYS A 85 -16.15 -18.45 39.03
CA CYS A 85 -16.10 -18.59 40.49
C CYS A 85 -17.34 -19.34 41.02
N CYS A 86 -17.69 -20.45 40.36
CA CYS A 86 -18.82 -21.30 40.75
C CYS A 86 -18.53 -22.04 42.06
N SER A 87 -19.59 -22.33 42.82
CA SER A 87 -19.46 -22.98 44.13
C SER A 87 -18.89 -24.40 44.05
N ALA A 88 -18.33 -24.90 45.16
CA ALA A 88 -17.88 -26.29 45.26
C ALA A 88 -19.02 -27.30 44.94
N LYS A 89 -20.29 -26.95 45.22
CA LYS A 89 -21.44 -27.78 44.86
C LYS A 89 -21.62 -27.93 43.35
N ALA A 90 -21.42 -26.84 42.60
CA ALA A 90 -21.46 -26.88 41.14
C ALA A 90 -20.29 -27.70 40.57
N ALA A 91 -19.09 -27.56 41.13
CA ALA A 91 -17.93 -28.39 40.77
C ALA A 91 -18.16 -29.89 41.05
N GLN A 92 -18.78 -30.24 42.19
CA GLN A 92 -19.16 -31.61 42.50
C GLN A 92 -20.22 -32.15 41.54
N ALA A 93 -21.18 -31.31 41.12
CA ALA A 93 -22.17 -31.67 40.10
C ALA A 93 -21.49 -31.93 38.74
N PHE A 94 -20.52 -31.10 38.33
CA PHE A 94 -19.71 -31.34 37.13
C PHE A 94 -18.98 -32.70 37.20
N VAL A 95 -18.32 -33.00 38.32
CA VAL A 95 -17.61 -34.29 38.48
C VAL A 95 -18.58 -35.47 38.41
N THR A 96 -19.69 -35.42 39.14
CA THR A 96 -20.63 -36.55 39.26
C THR A 96 -21.49 -36.76 38.01
N LYS A 97 -22.02 -35.68 37.44
CA LYS A 97 -22.99 -35.71 36.33
C LYS A 97 -22.36 -35.57 34.94
N LEU A 98 -21.12 -35.12 34.82
CA LEU A 98 -20.47 -34.90 33.52
C LEU A 98 -19.20 -35.74 33.34
N ALA A 99 -18.25 -35.66 34.27
CA ALA A 99 -16.99 -36.40 34.17
C ALA A 99 -17.17 -37.91 34.48
N ALA A 100 -17.93 -38.24 35.53
CA ALA A 100 -18.16 -39.60 35.99
C ALA A 100 -19.41 -40.27 35.41
N ALA A 101 -20.23 -39.55 34.64
CA ALA A 101 -21.48 -40.08 34.12
C ALA A 101 -21.26 -41.32 33.24
N PRO A 102 -22.07 -42.40 33.44
CA PRO A 102 -21.96 -43.62 32.66
C PRO A 102 -22.32 -43.40 31.18
N ASP A 103 -23.40 -42.65 30.93
CA ASP A 103 -23.81 -42.19 29.60
C ASP A 103 -23.43 -40.72 29.44
N PHE A 104 -22.44 -40.43 28.59
CA PHE A 104 -21.98 -39.07 28.34
C PHE A 104 -22.81 -38.45 27.21
N ASP A 105 -23.66 -37.49 27.56
CA ASP A 105 -24.29 -36.63 26.57
C ASP A 105 -23.30 -35.53 26.14
N GLU A 106 -22.71 -35.69 24.95
CA GLU A 106 -21.81 -34.70 24.36
C GLU A 106 -22.44 -33.30 24.25
N ALA A 107 -23.78 -33.20 24.16
CA ALA A 107 -24.47 -31.93 24.00
C ALA A 107 -24.43 -31.05 25.26
N ILE A 108 -24.36 -31.65 26.46
CA ILE A 108 -24.30 -30.93 27.74
C ILE A 108 -22.85 -30.55 28.08
N GLY A 109 -21.89 -31.34 27.62
CA GLY A 109 -20.46 -31.13 27.89
C GLY A 109 -19.74 -30.17 26.93
N ARG A 110 -20.40 -29.72 25.86
CA ARG A 110 -19.84 -28.78 24.89
C ARG A 110 -20.38 -27.36 25.10
N LEU A 111 -19.52 -26.37 24.91
CA LEU A 111 -19.90 -24.97 24.93
C LEU A 111 -20.30 -24.49 23.51
N PRO A 112 -21.24 -23.54 23.38
CA PRO A 112 -22.02 -22.91 24.45
C PRO A 112 -23.13 -23.82 24.99
N ALA A 113 -23.29 -23.86 26.31
CA ALA A 113 -24.38 -24.57 27.00
C ALA A 113 -25.56 -23.62 27.25
N SER A 114 -26.78 -24.12 27.04
CA SER A 114 -28.02 -23.36 27.28
C SER A 114 -28.31 -23.21 28.77
N GLU A 115 -29.10 -22.19 29.14
CA GLU A 115 -29.51 -21.99 30.53
C GLU A 115 -30.25 -23.23 31.09
N ASP A 116 -31.14 -23.84 30.29
CA ASP A 116 -31.86 -25.07 30.67
C ASP A 116 -30.91 -26.25 30.95
N GLN A 117 -29.88 -26.45 30.12
CA GLN A 117 -28.87 -27.50 30.32
C GLN A 117 -28.06 -27.26 31.60
N LEU A 118 -27.71 -26.00 31.88
CA LEU A 118 -27.00 -25.62 33.10
C LEU A 118 -27.88 -25.76 34.35
N GLU A 119 -29.19 -25.47 34.24
CA GLU A 119 -30.15 -25.71 35.32
C GLU A 119 -30.34 -27.21 35.61
N GLU A 120 -30.31 -28.07 34.60
CA GLU A 120 -30.34 -29.52 34.79
C GLU A 120 -29.08 -30.03 35.52
N LEU A 121 -27.93 -29.46 35.17
CA LEU A 121 -26.63 -29.84 35.74
C LEU A 121 -26.46 -29.31 37.18
N PHE A 122 -26.62 -28.01 37.40
CA PHE A 122 -26.33 -27.32 38.67
C PHE A 122 -27.57 -27.08 39.55
N GLY A 123 -28.78 -27.26 39.02
CA GLY A 123 -30.01 -26.76 39.64
C GLY A 123 -30.18 -25.25 39.45
N LYS A 124 -31.38 -24.74 39.73
CA LYS A 124 -31.70 -23.29 39.71
C LYS A 124 -30.93 -22.52 40.79
N THR A 125 -29.69 -22.20 40.48
CA THR A 125 -28.71 -21.60 41.39
C THR A 125 -28.03 -20.40 40.75
N VAL A 126 -27.40 -19.55 41.57
CA VAL A 126 -26.61 -18.41 41.08
C VAL A 126 -25.41 -18.85 40.23
N ASP A 127 -24.96 -20.11 40.38
CA ASP A 127 -23.86 -20.66 39.60
C ASP A 127 -24.20 -20.80 38.11
N VAL A 128 -25.49 -20.98 37.75
CA VAL A 128 -25.95 -20.99 36.35
C VAL A 128 -25.66 -19.65 35.68
N LEU A 129 -26.06 -18.53 36.31
CA LEU A 129 -25.82 -17.19 35.79
C LEU A 129 -24.32 -16.86 35.70
N LYS A 130 -23.54 -17.26 36.70
CA LYS A 130 -22.08 -17.08 36.71
C LYS A 130 -21.40 -17.84 35.58
N PHE A 131 -21.74 -19.11 35.38
CA PHE A 131 -21.19 -19.93 34.30
C PHE A 131 -21.61 -19.36 32.94
N HIS A 132 -22.90 -19.08 32.78
CA HIS A 132 -23.49 -18.59 31.56
C HIS A 132 -22.90 -17.24 31.11
N GLY A 133 -22.56 -16.34 32.06
CA GLY A 133 -21.87 -15.08 31.75
C GLY A 133 -20.40 -15.23 31.33
N ASN A 134 -19.75 -16.34 31.69
CA ASN A 134 -18.31 -16.55 31.47
C ASN A 134 -18.00 -17.59 30.36
N GLN A 135 -18.96 -18.38 29.90
CA GLN A 135 -18.69 -19.36 28.83
C GLN A 135 -18.20 -18.70 27.52
N ALA A 136 -18.56 -17.44 27.29
CA ALA A 136 -18.18 -16.72 26.07
C ALA A 136 -16.66 -16.64 25.86
N TYR A 137 -15.86 -16.62 26.94
CA TYR A 137 -14.40 -16.61 26.84
C TYR A 137 -13.84 -17.82 26.09
N PHE A 138 -14.50 -18.97 26.18
CA PHE A 138 -14.06 -20.22 25.57
C PHE A 138 -14.82 -20.57 24.29
N CYS A 139 -15.89 -19.83 23.98
CA CYS A 139 -16.66 -19.92 22.74
C CYS A 139 -16.07 -19.04 21.63
N THR A 140 -14.78 -19.16 21.37
CA THR A 140 -14.10 -18.33 20.36
C THR A 140 -14.29 -18.92 18.96
N VAL A 141 -14.69 -18.09 18.00
CA VAL A 141 -14.95 -18.50 16.61
C VAL A 141 -13.71 -19.11 15.96
N VAL A 142 -13.90 -20.17 15.17
CA VAL A 142 -12.87 -20.77 14.31
C VAL A 142 -13.26 -20.56 12.85
N LEU A 143 -12.45 -19.78 12.13
CA LEU A 143 -12.62 -19.57 10.69
C LEU A 143 -12.20 -20.82 9.91
N ARG A 144 -12.91 -21.13 8.82
CA ARG A 144 -12.65 -22.31 7.99
C ARG A 144 -12.33 -21.90 6.55
N LYS A 145 -11.20 -22.38 6.03
CA LYS A 145 -10.76 -22.05 4.67
C LYS A 145 -11.76 -22.52 3.62
N GLY A 146 -12.33 -21.58 2.87
CA GLY A 146 -13.27 -21.85 1.75
C GLY A 146 -14.73 -22.07 2.16
N ASP A 147 -15.03 -21.99 3.46
CA ASP A 147 -16.36 -22.24 4.01
C ASP A 147 -16.96 -20.98 4.66
N GLU A 148 -18.28 -21.02 4.84
CA GLU A 148 -19.05 -20.02 5.57
C GLU A 148 -19.24 -20.47 7.01
N VAL A 149 -18.82 -19.64 7.95
CA VAL A 149 -19.06 -19.81 9.39
C VAL A 149 -20.18 -18.86 9.79
N CYS A 150 -21.25 -19.41 10.36
CA CYS A 150 -22.42 -18.66 10.80
C CYS A 150 -22.44 -18.57 12.32
N VAL A 151 -22.58 -17.35 12.84
CA VAL A 151 -22.73 -17.03 14.26
C VAL A 151 -24.12 -16.44 14.44
N GLU A 152 -24.99 -17.18 15.13
CA GLU A 152 -26.41 -16.83 15.30
C GLU A 152 -26.66 -15.92 16.51
N ASP A 153 -25.74 -15.90 17.49
CA ASP A 153 -25.85 -15.10 18.71
C ASP A 153 -24.51 -14.38 19.00
N ASP A 154 -24.53 -13.04 18.97
CA ASP A 154 -23.35 -12.19 19.13
C ASP A 154 -22.87 -12.06 20.59
N GLY A 155 -23.69 -12.51 21.56
CA GLY A 155 -23.40 -12.39 22.99
C GLY A 155 -22.44 -13.47 23.50
N PHE A 156 -22.57 -14.69 22.96
CA PHE A 156 -21.85 -15.87 23.46
C PHE A 156 -20.59 -16.21 22.70
N GLN A 157 -20.39 -15.75 21.47
CA GLN A 157 -19.21 -16.09 20.69
C GLN A 157 -18.23 -14.92 20.60
N ARG A 158 -16.97 -15.19 20.95
CA ARG A 158 -15.89 -14.20 20.86
C ARG A 158 -15.16 -14.31 19.53
N LEU A 159 -14.72 -13.17 19.02
CA LEU A 159 -13.97 -13.12 17.75
C LEU A 159 -12.47 -13.27 18.03
N PRO A 160 -11.75 -14.11 17.26
CA PRO A 160 -10.35 -14.44 17.52
C PRO A 160 -9.38 -13.35 17.05
N TYR A 161 -9.71 -12.07 17.25
CA TYR A 161 -8.92 -10.94 16.73
C TYR A 161 -7.95 -10.43 17.80
N LEU A 162 -6.66 -10.56 17.52
CA LEU A 162 -5.59 -9.92 18.31
C LEU A 162 -5.47 -8.43 17.97
N GLU A 163 -5.61 -8.10 16.69
CA GLU A 163 -5.57 -6.74 16.16
C GLU A 163 -6.68 -6.56 15.12
N ASN A 164 -7.21 -5.34 15.01
CA ASN A 164 -8.23 -4.96 14.04
C ASN A 164 -8.04 -3.49 13.63
N HIS A 165 -7.54 -3.27 12.42
CA HIS A 165 -7.24 -1.94 11.88
C HIS A 165 -8.00 -1.69 10.58
N SER A 166 -8.77 -0.60 10.49
CA SER A 166 -9.41 -0.22 9.22
C SER A 166 -8.35 0.18 8.19
N LEU A 167 -8.36 -0.48 7.03
CA LEU A 167 -7.49 -0.18 5.90
C LEU A 167 -8.17 0.80 4.95
N ARG A 168 -9.45 0.56 4.63
CA ARG A 168 -10.15 1.35 3.62
C ARG A 168 -11.66 1.25 3.74
N LYS A 169 -12.33 2.38 3.55
CA LYS A 169 -13.79 2.46 3.39
C LYS A 169 -14.18 2.67 1.93
N GLY A 170 -14.92 1.73 1.35
CA GLY A 170 -15.39 1.77 -0.03
C GLY A 170 -16.91 1.90 -0.15
N SER A 171 -17.41 2.01 -1.39
CA SER A 171 -18.85 2.06 -1.65
C SER A 171 -19.57 0.73 -1.38
N PHE A 172 -18.83 -0.37 -1.29
CA PHE A 172 -19.38 -1.73 -1.12
C PHE A 172 -19.16 -2.32 0.26
N GLY A 173 -18.34 -1.69 1.10
CA GLY A 173 -17.97 -2.22 2.41
C GLY A 173 -16.72 -1.55 2.96
N GLU A 174 -16.36 -1.95 4.18
CA GLU A 174 -15.14 -1.51 4.86
C GLU A 174 -14.15 -2.69 4.93
N VAL A 175 -12.88 -2.42 4.67
CA VAL A 175 -11.81 -3.41 4.65
C VAL A 175 -10.88 -3.16 5.84
N PHE A 176 -10.59 -4.21 6.58
CA PHE A 176 -9.76 -4.22 7.78
C PHE A 176 -8.56 -5.14 7.59
N LYS A 177 -7.43 -4.80 8.21
CA LYS A 177 -6.35 -5.74 8.55
C LYS A 177 -6.72 -6.35 9.89
N VAL A 178 -6.79 -7.68 9.93
CA VAL A 178 -7.06 -8.43 11.17
C VAL A 178 -5.95 -9.43 11.42
N VAL A 179 -5.61 -9.63 12.68
CA VAL A 179 -4.66 -10.67 13.11
C VAL A 179 -5.43 -11.74 13.86
N ILE A 180 -5.50 -12.94 13.30
CA ILE A 180 -6.21 -14.08 13.88
C ILE A 180 -5.29 -14.80 14.86
N ALA A 181 -5.80 -15.09 16.05
CA ALA A 181 -5.07 -15.82 17.09
C ALA A 181 -4.70 -17.25 16.65
N PRO A 182 -3.62 -17.85 17.20
CA PRO A 182 -3.27 -19.25 16.97
C PRO A 182 -4.45 -20.19 17.26
N GLY A 183 -4.63 -21.22 16.43
CA GLY A 183 -5.68 -22.24 16.61
C GLY A 183 -7.08 -21.85 16.12
N HIS A 184 -7.27 -20.64 15.57
CA HIS A 184 -8.59 -20.12 15.15
C HIS A 184 -8.79 -20.00 13.64
N PHE A 185 -7.87 -20.54 12.84
CA PHE A 185 -8.01 -20.67 11.40
C PHE A 185 -7.75 -22.11 10.96
N HIS A 186 -8.78 -22.78 10.47
CA HIS A 186 -8.74 -24.17 10.04
C HIS A 186 -8.58 -24.30 8.52
N ASN A 187 -7.58 -25.05 8.07
CA ASN A 187 -7.32 -25.38 6.69
C ASN A 187 -7.32 -26.91 6.49
N ALA A 188 -8.41 -27.45 5.95
CA ALA A 188 -8.58 -28.89 5.72
C ALA A 188 -7.60 -29.48 4.69
N HIS A 189 -6.95 -28.63 3.89
CA HIS A 189 -6.04 -29.02 2.81
C HIS A 189 -4.64 -28.43 3.03
N SER A 190 -4.16 -28.42 4.28
CA SER A 190 -2.81 -27.97 4.60
C SER A 190 -1.78 -28.99 4.10
N ASP A 191 -0.84 -28.55 3.26
CA ASP A 191 0.29 -29.38 2.83
C ASP A 191 1.31 -29.60 3.98
N ASP A 192 1.29 -28.74 5.00
CA ASP A 192 2.24 -28.72 6.12
C ASP A 192 1.87 -29.68 7.27
N GLY A 193 0.80 -30.47 7.12
CA GLY A 193 0.31 -31.42 8.14
C GLY A 193 -0.40 -30.78 9.35
N PHE A 194 -0.43 -29.45 9.44
CA PHE A 194 -1.14 -28.71 10.50
C PHE A 194 -2.47 -28.16 9.98
N TYR A 195 -3.57 -28.72 10.48
CA TYR A 195 -4.93 -28.29 10.12
C TYR A 195 -5.32 -26.92 10.69
N PHE A 196 -4.61 -26.42 11.70
CA PHE A 196 -4.85 -25.12 12.33
C PHE A 196 -3.61 -24.23 12.24
N ASN A 197 -3.80 -22.91 12.21
CA ASN A 197 -2.68 -21.97 12.27
C ASN A 197 -1.92 -22.09 13.61
N THR A 198 -0.61 -22.29 13.54
CA THR A 198 0.27 -22.45 14.71
C THR A 198 0.71 -21.11 15.31
N GLY A 199 0.66 -20.03 14.54
CA GLY A 199 0.97 -18.68 14.98
C GLY A 199 -0.08 -17.65 14.53
N PRO A 200 0.07 -16.39 14.96
CA PRO A 200 -0.80 -15.29 14.53
C PRO A 200 -0.86 -15.18 13.00
N LEU A 201 -2.07 -15.06 12.45
CA LEU A 201 -2.30 -15.03 11.00
C LEU A 201 -2.88 -13.69 10.56
N GLU A 202 -2.14 -12.95 9.74
CA GLU A 202 -2.59 -11.66 9.21
C GLU A 202 -3.50 -11.86 7.97
N LEU A 203 -4.70 -11.29 8.00
CA LEU A 203 -5.69 -11.36 6.92
C LEU A 203 -6.28 -9.99 6.59
N ALA A 204 -6.84 -9.87 5.38
CA ALA A 204 -7.76 -8.79 5.05
C ALA A 204 -9.20 -9.26 5.29
N ARG A 205 -10.00 -8.49 6.04
CA ARG A 205 -11.43 -8.72 6.28
C ARG A 205 -12.25 -7.63 5.60
N LYS A 206 -13.20 -7.98 4.72
CA LYS A 206 -14.12 -7.03 4.09
C LYS A 206 -15.53 -7.22 4.63
N ASP A 207 -16.06 -6.19 5.27
CA ASP A 207 -17.38 -6.19 5.91
C ASP A 207 -18.43 -5.54 5.02
N TYR A 208 -19.59 -6.19 4.88
CA TYR A 208 -20.76 -5.72 4.15
C TYR A 208 -21.92 -5.45 5.11
N ILE A 209 -22.55 -4.29 4.98
CA ILE A 209 -23.73 -3.88 5.78
C ILE A 209 -25.01 -4.33 5.04
N LEU A 210 -25.98 -4.85 5.81
CA LEU A 210 -27.20 -5.60 5.41
C LEU A 210 -27.97 -5.19 4.15
N ASP A 211 -28.03 -3.91 3.79
CA ASP A 211 -28.68 -3.48 2.52
C ASP A 211 -28.03 -4.13 1.28
N LYS A 212 -26.91 -4.84 1.46
CA LYS A 212 -26.11 -5.51 0.43
C LYS A 212 -25.83 -6.99 0.70
N GLU A 213 -26.55 -7.67 1.61
CA GLU A 213 -26.31 -9.09 1.91
C GLU A 213 -26.34 -9.98 0.66
N ALA A 214 -27.32 -9.74 -0.23
CA ALA A 214 -27.42 -10.46 -1.50
C ALA A 214 -26.19 -10.27 -2.41
N LEU A 215 -25.54 -9.09 -2.35
CA LEU A 215 -24.29 -8.83 -3.08
C LEU A 215 -23.13 -9.60 -2.44
N ALA A 216 -23.03 -9.59 -1.11
CA ALA A 216 -21.98 -10.29 -0.37
C ALA A 216 -22.04 -11.81 -0.58
N LYS A 217 -23.23 -12.41 -0.48
CA LYS A 217 -23.46 -13.82 -0.83
C LYS A 217 -23.11 -14.10 -2.28
N SER A 218 -23.51 -13.23 -3.21
CA SER A 218 -23.15 -13.40 -4.63
C SER A 218 -21.65 -13.32 -4.88
N GLU A 219 -20.92 -12.47 -4.15
CA GLU A 219 -19.47 -12.32 -4.23
C GLU A 219 -18.76 -13.55 -3.65
N PHE A 220 -19.19 -14.03 -2.49
CA PHE A 220 -18.66 -15.25 -1.89
C PHE A 220 -18.86 -16.47 -2.80
N GLN A 221 -20.06 -16.64 -3.37
CA GLN A 221 -20.33 -17.73 -4.31
C GLN A 221 -19.47 -17.60 -5.59
N ALA A 222 -19.34 -16.39 -6.14
CA ALA A 222 -18.47 -16.16 -7.29
C ALA A 222 -17.01 -16.51 -6.98
N MET A 223 -16.48 -16.09 -5.83
CA MET A 223 -15.11 -16.39 -5.41
C MET A 223 -14.91 -17.88 -5.07
N LYS A 224 -15.92 -18.55 -4.51
CA LYS A 224 -15.87 -20.00 -4.24
C LYS A 224 -15.81 -20.81 -5.53
N ILE A 225 -16.56 -20.38 -6.56
CA ILE A 225 -16.47 -20.96 -7.91
C ILE A 225 -15.07 -20.72 -8.50
N MET A 226 -14.55 -19.49 -8.40
CA MET A 226 -13.24 -19.13 -8.94
C MET A 226 -12.10 -19.92 -8.30
N GLN A 227 -12.18 -20.21 -7.00
CA GLN A 227 -11.16 -20.99 -6.28
C GLN A 227 -11.02 -22.44 -6.74
N ARG A 228 -12.03 -22.99 -7.43
CA ARG A 228 -11.96 -24.35 -7.97
C ARG A 228 -10.96 -24.45 -9.11
N GLY A 229 -10.78 -23.38 -9.88
CA GLY A 229 -9.71 -23.30 -10.86
C GLY A 229 -8.50 -22.56 -10.26
N ARG A 230 -7.31 -23.15 -10.39
CA ARG A 230 -6.09 -22.54 -9.88
C ARG A 230 -5.65 -21.41 -10.82
N CYS A 231 -5.75 -20.16 -10.36
CA CYS A 231 -5.21 -19.00 -11.06
C CYS A 231 -4.50 -18.06 -10.08
N ASP A 232 -3.20 -17.87 -10.25
CA ASP A 232 -2.40 -17.03 -9.34
C ASP A 232 -2.77 -15.56 -9.43
N ASN A 233 -3.41 -15.12 -10.51
CA ASN A 233 -3.77 -13.73 -10.79
C ASN A 233 -5.20 -13.35 -10.34
N ILE A 234 -5.83 -14.16 -9.49
CA ILE A 234 -7.12 -13.88 -8.86
C ILE A 234 -6.96 -13.99 -7.35
N VAL A 235 -7.57 -13.06 -6.61
CA VAL A 235 -7.53 -13.09 -5.14
C VAL A 235 -8.33 -14.29 -4.63
N GLU A 236 -7.69 -15.09 -3.78
CA GLU A 236 -8.32 -16.19 -3.07
C GLU A 236 -9.24 -15.65 -1.96
N CYS A 237 -10.37 -16.31 -1.73
CA CYS A 237 -11.15 -16.12 -0.51
C CYS A 237 -10.80 -17.24 0.47
N TRP A 238 -10.38 -16.85 1.66
CA TRP A 238 -9.97 -17.76 2.73
C TRP A 238 -11.10 -18.09 3.69
N GLY A 239 -12.32 -17.65 3.43
CA GLY A 239 -13.49 -17.99 4.22
C GLY A 239 -14.44 -16.82 4.38
N CYS A 240 -15.59 -17.12 4.94
CA CYS A 240 -16.61 -16.14 5.25
C CYS A 240 -17.10 -16.30 6.69
N LEU A 241 -17.41 -15.18 7.34
CA LEU A 241 -18.07 -15.12 8.63
C LEU A 241 -19.36 -14.31 8.50
N ARG A 242 -20.48 -14.87 8.92
CA ARG A 242 -21.75 -14.18 9.07
C ARG A 242 -22.09 -14.06 10.54
N ILE A 243 -22.12 -12.84 11.05
CA ILE A 243 -22.53 -12.53 12.43
C ILE A 243 -23.82 -11.74 12.32
N GLU A 244 -24.94 -12.34 12.71
CA GLU A 244 -26.27 -11.72 12.60
C GLU A 244 -26.51 -11.09 11.20
N SER A 245 -26.33 -9.78 11.16
CA SER A 245 -26.56 -8.81 10.11
C SER A 245 -25.30 -8.53 9.27
N THR A 246 -24.11 -8.82 9.78
CA THR A 246 -22.84 -8.46 9.15
C THR A 246 -22.26 -9.65 8.43
N TYR A 247 -21.87 -9.45 7.17
CA TYR A 247 -21.19 -10.45 6.36
C TYR A 247 -19.74 -10.03 6.16
N SER A 248 -18.79 -10.88 6.52
CA SER A 248 -17.36 -10.60 6.52
C SER A 248 -16.61 -11.62 5.68
N LEU A 249 -15.91 -11.14 4.65
CA LEU A 249 -15.10 -11.96 3.75
C LEU A 249 -13.62 -11.87 4.13
N PHE A 250 -12.93 -13.00 4.26
CA PHE A 250 -11.51 -13.06 4.59
C PHE A 250 -10.67 -13.40 3.35
N MET A 251 -9.56 -12.69 3.18
CA MET A 251 -8.65 -12.83 2.04
C MET A 251 -7.19 -12.70 2.53
N PRO A 252 -6.21 -13.23 1.76
CA PRO A 252 -4.80 -12.91 2.00
C PRO A 252 -4.58 -11.39 2.06
N LEU A 253 -3.73 -10.93 2.97
CA LEU A 253 -3.37 -9.52 3.07
C LEU A 253 -2.46 -9.12 1.90
N ALA A 254 -2.91 -8.15 1.09
CA ALA A 254 -2.10 -7.55 0.03
C ALA A 254 -1.18 -6.47 0.59
N ILE A 255 -0.09 -6.17 -0.12
CA ILE A 255 0.81 -5.06 0.23
C ILE A 255 0.09 -3.72 0.04
N CYS A 256 -0.51 -3.53 -1.14
CA CYS A 256 -1.30 -2.37 -1.53
C CYS A 256 -2.09 -2.67 -2.81
N ASP A 257 -2.90 -1.72 -3.28
CA ASP A 257 -3.49 -1.78 -4.62
C ASP A 257 -2.58 -1.13 -5.68
N LEU A 258 -2.87 -1.35 -6.97
CA LEU A 258 -2.05 -0.86 -8.09
C LEU A 258 -2.06 0.67 -8.20
N SER A 259 -3.15 1.34 -7.82
CA SER A 259 -3.19 2.80 -7.79
C SER A 259 -2.21 3.33 -6.75
N ASP A 260 -2.21 2.77 -5.54
CA ASP A 260 -1.30 3.18 -4.47
C ASP A 260 0.15 2.79 -4.78
N TYR A 261 0.35 1.64 -5.44
CA TYR A 261 1.66 1.22 -5.94
C TYR A 261 2.25 2.28 -6.87
N ILE A 262 1.51 2.70 -7.90
CA ILE A 262 1.97 3.67 -8.91
C ILE A 262 2.08 5.09 -8.34
N LYS A 263 1.08 5.53 -7.55
CA LYS A 263 0.93 6.95 -7.16
C LYS A 263 1.60 7.31 -5.84
N VAL A 264 1.78 6.35 -4.95
CA VAL A 264 2.26 6.60 -3.59
C VAL A 264 3.60 5.92 -3.36
N THR A 265 3.67 4.61 -3.59
CA THR A 265 4.84 3.79 -3.22
C THR A 265 5.98 3.89 -4.22
N HIS A 266 5.69 3.91 -5.52
CA HIS A 266 6.67 3.94 -6.61
C HIS A 266 6.43 5.11 -7.56
N LYS A 267 6.55 6.33 -7.05
CA LYS A 267 6.29 7.54 -7.84
C LYS A 267 7.20 7.68 -9.05
N ALA A 268 8.48 7.34 -8.87
CA ALA A 268 9.47 7.37 -9.94
C ALA A 268 9.18 6.29 -11.00
N LYS A 269 9.52 6.59 -12.25
CA LYS A 269 9.50 5.59 -13.33
C LYS A 269 10.59 4.53 -13.12
N PRO A 270 10.35 3.27 -13.51
CA PRO A 270 11.39 2.24 -13.50
C PRO A 270 12.54 2.61 -14.46
N GLN A 271 13.77 2.54 -13.95
CA GLN A 271 15.00 2.89 -14.66
C GLN A 271 15.64 1.68 -15.34
N THR A 272 15.50 0.50 -14.75
CA THR A 272 16.10 -0.74 -15.28
C THR A 272 15.16 -1.44 -16.26
N ARG A 273 15.74 -2.17 -17.22
CA ARG A 273 14.95 -2.94 -18.20
C ARG A 273 14.25 -4.11 -17.53
N GLU A 274 14.90 -4.70 -16.55
CA GLU A 274 14.44 -5.80 -15.72
C GLU A 274 13.19 -5.39 -14.94
N ALA A 275 13.21 -4.22 -14.28
CA ALA A 275 12.03 -3.70 -13.58
C ALA A 275 10.85 -3.42 -14.52
N LYS A 276 11.11 -2.86 -15.70
CA LYS A 276 10.08 -2.69 -16.74
C LYS A 276 9.51 -4.02 -17.21
N ALA A 277 10.37 -5.00 -17.47
CA ALA A 277 9.98 -6.34 -17.88
C ALA A 277 9.12 -7.01 -16.80
N ASP A 278 9.47 -6.87 -15.52
CA ASP A 278 8.69 -7.42 -14.42
C ASP A 278 7.30 -6.78 -14.30
N ILE A 279 7.16 -5.48 -14.53
CA ILE A 279 5.85 -4.82 -14.59
C ILE A 279 5.03 -5.35 -15.77
N ILE A 280 5.63 -5.53 -16.95
CA ILE A 280 4.95 -6.09 -18.12
C ILE A 280 4.53 -7.56 -17.87
N ARG A 281 5.36 -8.34 -17.17
CA ARG A 281 5.02 -9.70 -16.73
C ARG A 281 3.82 -9.69 -15.80
N CYS A 282 3.78 -8.80 -14.80
CA CYS A 282 2.62 -8.66 -13.92
C CYS A 282 1.35 -8.26 -14.70
N ALA A 283 1.48 -7.35 -15.67
CA ALA A 283 0.40 -6.96 -16.56
C ALA A 283 -0.11 -8.13 -17.42
N ALA A 284 0.79 -8.99 -17.92
CA ALA A 284 0.44 -10.22 -18.61
C ALA A 284 -0.35 -11.17 -17.69
N GLY A 285 0.06 -11.27 -16.42
CA GLY A 285 -0.67 -12.01 -15.38
C GLY A 285 -2.11 -11.52 -15.20
N LEU A 286 -2.35 -10.21 -15.19
CA LEU A 286 -3.72 -9.67 -15.13
C LEU A 286 -4.57 -10.10 -16.33
N ALA A 287 -3.98 -10.09 -17.54
CA ALA A 287 -4.67 -10.57 -18.73
C ALA A 287 -4.93 -12.08 -18.68
N ALA A 288 -4.05 -12.87 -18.05
CA ALA A 288 -4.27 -14.30 -17.79
C ALA A 288 -5.41 -14.52 -16.79
N GLY A 289 -5.44 -13.78 -15.68
CA GLY A 289 -6.54 -13.84 -14.71
C GLY A 289 -7.88 -13.48 -15.35
N LEU A 290 -7.91 -12.46 -16.22
CA LEU A 290 -9.13 -12.11 -16.95
C LEU A 290 -9.53 -13.17 -17.98
N HIS A 291 -8.55 -13.81 -18.64
CA HIS A 291 -8.80 -14.95 -19.53
C HIS A 291 -9.43 -16.13 -18.79
N PHE A 292 -8.87 -16.47 -17.63
CA PHE A 292 -9.40 -17.52 -16.77
C PHE A 292 -10.88 -17.26 -16.42
N LEU A 293 -11.21 -16.02 -16.00
CA LEU A 293 -12.60 -15.64 -15.68
C LEU A 293 -13.54 -15.75 -16.88
N HIS A 294 -13.07 -15.49 -18.10
CA HIS A 294 -13.91 -15.44 -19.30
C HIS A 294 -14.05 -16.79 -20.01
N GLU A 295 -13.07 -17.69 -19.87
CA GLU A 295 -12.97 -18.87 -20.74
C GLU A 295 -12.65 -20.19 -19.99
N GLU A 296 -12.07 -20.17 -18.78
CA GLU A 296 -11.56 -21.38 -18.12
C GLU A 296 -12.37 -21.83 -16.89
N LEU A 297 -13.35 -21.04 -16.43
CA LEU A 297 -14.20 -21.41 -15.30
C LEU A 297 -15.14 -22.58 -15.63
N MET A 298 -15.22 -23.56 -14.73
CA MET A 298 -16.06 -24.75 -14.87
C MET A 298 -16.86 -25.05 -13.59
N THR A 299 -18.07 -25.59 -13.71
CA THR A 299 -18.82 -26.19 -12.58
C THR A 299 -18.30 -27.61 -12.26
N PRO A 300 -18.65 -28.19 -11.10
CA PRO A 300 -18.37 -29.60 -10.79
C PRO A 300 -18.99 -30.56 -11.81
N GLU A 301 -20.11 -30.14 -12.41
CA GLU A 301 -20.82 -30.85 -13.47
C GLU A 301 -20.19 -30.61 -14.87
N LEU A 302 -19.00 -29.99 -14.92
CA LEU A 302 -18.22 -29.68 -16.13
C LEU A 302 -18.93 -28.73 -17.10
N GLU A 303 -19.79 -27.84 -16.61
CA GLU A 303 -20.38 -26.76 -17.41
C GLU A 303 -19.44 -25.55 -17.47
N GLN A 304 -19.27 -24.98 -18.65
CA GLN A 304 -18.43 -23.80 -18.83
C GLN A 304 -19.13 -22.54 -18.31
N LEU A 305 -18.47 -21.85 -17.39
CA LEU A 305 -18.92 -20.60 -16.82
C LEU A 305 -18.16 -19.41 -17.43
N VAL A 306 -18.80 -18.26 -17.43
CA VAL A 306 -18.20 -16.98 -17.77
C VAL A 306 -18.48 -16.00 -16.63
N CYS A 307 -17.43 -15.41 -16.08
CA CYS A 307 -17.53 -14.36 -15.08
C CYS A 307 -17.18 -13.00 -15.67
N TYR A 308 -18.11 -12.05 -15.59
CA TYR A 308 -17.85 -10.65 -15.93
C TYR A 308 -17.49 -9.88 -14.66
N HIS A 309 -16.35 -9.18 -14.65
CA HIS A 309 -15.89 -8.44 -13.47
C HIS A 309 -16.65 -7.12 -13.28
N MET A 310 -16.92 -6.39 -14.37
CA MET A 310 -17.74 -5.17 -14.44
C MET A 310 -17.22 -3.91 -13.72
N ASP A 311 -16.17 -4.01 -12.89
CA ASP A 311 -15.52 -2.88 -12.21
C ASP A 311 -13.99 -3.01 -12.20
N LEU A 312 -13.42 -3.28 -13.36
CA LEU A 312 -11.97 -3.38 -13.46
C LEU A 312 -11.33 -1.98 -13.50
N LYS A 313 -10.51 -1.69 -12.49
CA LYS A 313 -9.78 -0.43 -12.29
C LYS A 313 -8.49 -0.69 -11.48
N PRO A 314 -7.50 0.23 -11.47
CA PRO A 314 -6.26 0.04 -10.71
C PRO A 314 -6.50 -0.26 -9.21
N ASN A 315 -7.50 0.35 -8.58
CA ASN A 315 -7.81 0.10 -7.16
C ASN A 315 -8.32 -1.32 -6.87
N ASN A 316 -8.76 -2.06 -7.89
CA ASN A 316 -9.24 -3.44 -7.77
C ASN A 316 -8.19 -4.45 -8.22
N VAL A 317 -6.96 -4.00 -8.48
CA VAL A 317 -5.78 -4.85 -8.70
C VAL A 317 -4.91 -4.78 -7.46
N LEU A 318 -4.74 -5.92 -6.78
CA LEU A 318 -3.94 -6.01 -5.56
C LEU A 318 -2.53 -6.54 -5.86
N VAL A 319 -1.54 -5.98 -5.16
CA VAL A 319 -0.12 -6.33 -5.31
C VAL A 319 0.31 -7.24 -4.16
N TYR A 320 0.81 -8.41 -4.51
CA TYR A 320 1.39 -9.40 -3.58
C TYR A 320 2.86 -9.62 -3.87
N GLN A 321 3.59 -10.09 -2.87
CA GLN A 321 4.93 -10.64 -3.03
C GLN A 321 4.82 -12.12 -3.40
N ASP A 322 5.66 -12.56 -4.33
CA ASP A 322 5.74 -13.97 -4.70
C ASP A 322 6.32 -14.79 -3.54
N LYS A 323 5.77 -15.99 -3.32
CA LYS A 323 6.15 -16.87 -2.20
C LYS A 323 7.54 -17.48 -2.36
N GLU A 324 7.94 -17.75 -3.61
CA GLU A 324 9.21 -18.42 -3.92
C GLU A 324 10.32 -17.40 -4.20
N ASN A 325 9.96 -16.26 -4.80
CA ASN A 325 10.91 -15.21 -5.13
C ASN A 325 10.47 -13.86 -4.60
N LEU A 326 11.02 -13.48 -3.44
CA LEU A 326 10.67 -12.25 -2.73
C LEU A 326 10.92 -10.97 -3.54
N GLN A 327 11.72 -11.00 -4.60
CA GLN A 327 11.94 -9.84 -5.46
C GLN A 327 10.83 -9.69 -6.52
N LYS A 328 10.04 -10.73 -6.75
CA LYS A 328 8.96 -10.73 -7.74
C LYS A 328 7.62 -10.37 -7.10
N LYS A 329 6.85 -9.60 -7.86
CA LYS A 329 5.48 -9.22 -7.52
C LYS A 329 4.49 -10.06 -8.32
N VAL A 330 3.33 -10.30 -7.74
CA VAL A 330 2.18 -10.90 -8.43
C VAL A 330 0.99 -9.97 -8.27
N TRP A 331 0.38 -9.62 -9.40
CA TRP A 331 -0.83 -8.80 -9.40
C TRP A 331 -2.07 -9.68 -9.53
N LYS A 332 -3.05 -9.45 -8.67
CA LYS A 332 -4.28 -10.25 -8.61
C LYS A 332 -5.53 -9.37 -8.75
N LEU A 333 -6.51 -9.86 -9.50
CA LEU A 333 -7.83 -9.25 -9.64
C LEU A 333 -8.65 -9.46 -8.36
N SER A 334 -9.34 -8.41 -7.90
CA SER A 334 -10.10 -8.38 -6.65
C SER A 334 -11.42 -7.62 -6.79
N ASP A 335 -12.24 -7.62 -5.74
CA ASP A 335 -13.53 -6.91 -5.66
C ASP A 335 -14.56 -7.42 -6.68
N PHE A 336 -15.06 -8.62 -6.42
CA PHE A 336 -16.04 -9.30 -7.27
C PHE A 336 -17.49 -8.95 -6.89
N GLY A 337 -17.72 -7.92 -6.07
CA GLY A 337 -19.06 -7.55 -5.58
C GLY A 337 -20.05 -7.12 -6.66
N LEU A 338 -19.55 -6.69 -7.82
CA LEU A 338 -20.35 -6.41 -9.01
C LEU A 338 -20.27 -7.49 -10.07
N SER A 339 -19.53 -8.57 -9.81
CA SER A 339 -19.29 -9.61 -10.80
C SER A 339 -20.55 -10.43 -11.07
N ARG A 340 -20.60 -10.99 -12.27
CA ARG A 340 -21.75 -11.78 -12.74
C ARG A 340 -21.26 -13.05 -13.39
N VAL A 341 -21.57 -14.18 -12.76
CA VAL A 341 -21.27 -15.51 -13.28
C VAL A 341 -22.48 -16.01 -14.08
N LYS A 342 -22.25 -16.48 -15.30
CA LYS A 342 -23.27 -17.04 -16.18
C LYS A 342 -22.80 -18.36 -16.77
N ILE A 343 -23.72 -19.28 -16.97
CA ILE A 343 -23.48 -20.51 -17.73
C ILE A 343 -23.39 -20.14 -19.22
N ARG A 344 -22.34 -20.61 -19.90
CA ARG A 344 -22.24 -20.48 -21.35
C ARG A 344 -23.15 -21.54 -21.99
N PRO A 345 -24.10 -21.18 -22.89
CA PRO A 345 -24.92 -22.16 -23.58
C PRO A 345 -24.02 -23.07 -24.42
N ASN A 346 -24.10 -24.38 -24.20
CA ASN A 346 -23.35 -25.36 -24.97
C ASN A 346 -24.06 -25.55 -26.32
N ILE A 347 -23.45 -25.11 -27.42
CA ILE A 347 -24.06 -25.18 -28.77
C ILE A 347 -24.10 -26.64 -29.28
N ASP A 348 -23.28 -27.54 -28.73
CA ASP A 348 -23.04 -28.87 -29.30
C ASP A 348 -23.77 -30.06 -28.61
N ARG A 349 -24.82 -29.82 -27.82
CA ARG A 349 -25.61 -30.92 -27.20
C ARG A 349 -27.12 -30.81 -27.37
N ASN A 350 -27.61 -30.36 -28.53
CA ASN A 350 -29.03 -30.51 -28.87
C ASN A 350 -29.19 -31.00 -30.31
N PHE A 351 -29.17 -32.31 -30.50
CA PHE A 351 -29.65 -32.97 -31.73
C PHE A 351 -31.18 -32.86 -31.91
N ASP A 352 -31.91 -32.41 -30.88
CA ASP A 352 -33.38 -32.35 -30.87
C ASP A 352 -33.98 -30.98 -31.27
N SER A 353 -33.18 -29.97 -31.63
CA SER A 353 -33.71 -28.68 -32.11
C SER A 353 -33.85 -28.58 -33.64
N LEU A 354 -33.90 -29.71 -34.36
CA LEU A 354 -34.12 -29.77 -35.81
C LEU A 354 -35.54 -29.35 -36.25
N PHE A 355 -36.44 -29.00 -35.31
CA PHE A 355 -37.79 -28.53 -35.60
C PHE A 355 -38.17 -27.27 -34.81
N VAL A 356 -37.37 -26.19 -34.90
CA VAL A 356 -37.89 -24.83 -34.70
C VAL A 356 -37.35 -23.92 -35.80
N GLN A 357 -38.28 -23.33 -36.53
CA GLN A 357 -38.07 -22.47 -37.69
C GLN A 357 -37.20 -21.26 -37.33
N ARG A 358 -36.20 -20.99 -38.18
CA ARG A 358 -35.18 -19.95 -38.08
C ARG A 358 -35.77 -18.56 -37.85
N ASP A 359 -35.36 -17.91 -36.76
CA ASP A 359 -35.15 -16.46 -36.73
C ASP A 359 -33.95 -16.10 -35.82
N GLN A 360 -33.01 -15.37 -36.43
CA GLN A 360 -31.82 -14.74 -35.84
C GLN A 360 -30.73 -15.64 -35.24
N VAL A 361 -29.58 -15.66 -35.92
CA VAL A 361 -28.28 -16.18 -35.48
C VAL A 361 -27.92 -15.58 -34.11
N ARG A 362 -28.13 -16.36 -33.04
CA ARG A 362 -27.70 -16.03 -31.69
C ARG A 362 -26.17 -16.19 -31.59
N ASP A 363 -25.51 -15.09 -31.22
CA ASP A 363 -24.11 -14.98 -30.83
C ASP A 363 -23.77 -15.99 -29.71
N PRO A 364 -22.67 -16.77 -29.77
CA PRO A 364 -22.29 -17.77 -28.75
C PRO A 364 -21.92 -17.19 -27.36
N SER A 365 -21.93 -15.87 -27.21
CA SER A 365 -21.63 -15.21 -25.93
C SER A 365 -22.80 -15.26 -24.94
N ALA A 366 -22.52 -15.57 -23.67
CA ALA A 366 -23.52 -15.54 -22.59
C ALA A 366 -24.20 -14.15 -22.52
N SER A 367 -25.47 -14.12 -22.11
CA SER A 367 -26.33 -12.93 -22.22
C SER A 367 -25.70 -11.67 -21.62
N ALA A 368 -26.03 -10.51 -22.21
CA ALA A 368 -25.68 -9.19 -21.70
C ALA A 368 -26.13 -8.95 -20.25
N THR A 369 -25.42 -8.08 -19.49
CA THR A 369 -25.85 -7.69 -18.13
C THR A 369 -25.97 -6.18 -17.97
N LEU A 370 -27.03 -5.71 -17.29
CA LEU A 370 -27.32 -4.30 -17.02
C LEU A 370 -26.35 -3.70 -16.00
N ASN A 371 -25.65 -2.61 -16.37
CA ASN A 371 -24.83 -1.83 -15.44
C ASN A 371 -25.69 -0.85 -14.61
N LYS A 372 -25.76 -1.04 -13.28
CA LYS A 372 -26.50 -0.12 -12.38
C LYS A 372 -25.70 1.14 -11.98
N ARG A 373 -24.44 1.28 -12.41
CA ARG A 373 -23.47 2.17 -11.77
C ARG A 373 -23.33 3.58 -12.35
N GLY A 374 -23.99 3.90 -13.46
CA GLY A 374 -23.79 5.21 -14.08
C GLY A 374 -22.39 5.33 -14.72
N GLU A 375 -21.53 6.21 -14.22
CA GLU A 375 -20.30 6.69 -14.89
C GLU A 375 -18.97 6.29 -14.19
N GLY A 376 -17.88 6.16 -14.96
CA GLY A 376 -16.53 5.86 -14.43
C GLY A 376 -15.45 5.88 -15.51
N THR A 377 -14.21 6.22 -15.14
CA THR A 377 -13.07 6.44 -16.06
C THR A 377 -12.73 5.23 -16.93
N TYR A 378 -12.78 4.04 -16.34
CA TYR A 378 -12.38 2.78 -16.99
C TYR A 378 -13.53 2.08 -17.70
N LEU A 379 -14.77 2.55 -17.51
CA LEU A 379 -15.94 1.90 -18.09
C LEU A 379 -15.95 2.03 -19.61
N ALA A 380 -16.38 0.96 -20.26
CA ALA A 380 -16.51 0.90 -21.71
C ALA A 380 -17.68 1.77 -22.22
N PRO A 381 -17.65 2.25 -23.47
CA PRO A 381 -18.68 3.13 -24.02
C PRO A 381 -20.12 2.57 -23.93
N GLU A 382 -20.27 1.26 -24.05
CA GLU A 382 -21.57 0.56 -23.95
C GLU A 382 -22.23 0.64 -22.56
N SER A 383 -21.48 1.00 -21.51
CA SER A 383 -22.02 1.28 -20.18
C SER A 383 -23.03 2.44 -20.18
N LYS A 384 -22.96 3.32 -21.20
CA LYS A 384 -23.84 4.46 -21.42
C LYS A 384 -24.88 4.27 -22.51
N SER A 385 -24.87 3.14 -23.24
CA SER A 385 -25.86 2.88 -24.29
C SER A 385 -27.22 2.50 -23.71
N ASP A 386 -28.31 2.74 -24.46
CA ASP A 386 -29.66 2.30 -24.09
C ASP A 386 -29.66 0.78 -23.91
N GLY A 387 -29.86 0.32 -22.67
CA GLY A 387 -29.77 -1.09 -22.26
C GLY A 387 -28.54 -1.48 -21.43
N ARG A 388 -27.49 -0.64 -21.37
CA ARG A 388 -26.27 -0.81 -20.52
C ARG A 388 -25.70 -2.23 -20.49
N SER A 389 -25.69 -2.89 -21.63
CA SER A 389 -25.31 -4.30 -21.81
C SER A 389 -23.80 -4.46 -21.74
N MET A 390 -23.27 -4.86 -20.58
CA MET A 390 -21.85 -5.21 -20.39
C MET A 390 -21.60 -6.69 -20.71
N ARG A 391 -20.44 -7.00 -21.31
CA ARG A 391 -19.97 -8.35 -21.67
C ARG A 391 -18.48 -8.50 -21.32
N ALA A 392 -17.89 -9.67 -21.59
CA ALA A 392 -16.45 -9.92 -21.46
C ALA A 392 -15.59 -8.85 -22.19
N SER A 393 -16.04 -8.40 -23.37
CA SER A 393 -15.35 -7.35 -24.14
C SER A 393 -15.35 -5.98 -23.45
N SER A 394 -16.25 -5.72 -22.50
CA SER A 394 -16.27 -4.52 -21.67
C SER A 394 -15.18 -4.56 -20.59
N ASP A 395 -14.92 -5.73 -20.01
CA ASP A 395 -13.78 -5.92 -19.10
C ASP A 395 -12.45 -5.79 -19.87
N VAL A 396 -12.39 -6.29 -21.12
CA VAL A 396 -11.20 -6.14 -21.98
C VAL A 396 -10.92 -4.66 -22.32
N TRP A 397 -11.95 -3.83 -22.53
CA TRP A 397 -11.76 -2.38 -22.65
C TRP A 397 -11.13 -1.79 -21.38
N SER A 398 -11.67 -2.16 -20.22
CA SER A 398 -11.18 -1.68 -18.91
C SER A 398 -9.72 -2.10 -18.68
N LEU A 399 -9.37 -3.34 -19.04
CA LEU A 399 -7.99 -3.83 -19.04
C LEU A 399 -7.11 -3.00 -19.99
N GLY A 400 -7.60 -2.68 -21.20
CA GLY A 400 -6.89 -1.82 -22.15
C GLY A 400 -6.61 -0.42 -21.62
N CYS A 401 -7.55 0.17 -20.88
CA CYS A 401 -7.36 1.44 -20.17
C CYS A 401 -6.27 1.33 -19.10
N ILE A 402 -6.26 0.25 -18.31
CA ILE A 402 -5.21 -0.01 -17.30
C ILE A 402 -3.85 -0.17 -17.98
N MET A 403 -3.76 -0.92 -19.09
CA MET A 403 -2.52 -1.07 -19.85
C MET A 403 -2.00 0.28 -20.38
N SER A 404 -2.89 1.14 -20.89
CA SER A 404 -2.53 2.50 -21.31
C SER A 404 -1.88 3.31 -20.18
N ILE A 405 -2.41 3.20 -18.95
CA ILE A 405 -1.85 3.85 -17.76
C ILE A 405 -0.51 3.23 -17.37
N ILE A 406 -0.39 1.91 -17.37
CA ILE A 406 0.86 1.22 -17.03
C ILE A 406 1.98 1.65 -17.99
N PHE A 407 1.74 1.68 -19.30
CA PHE A 407 2.76 2.13 -20.25
C PHE A 407 3.09 3.62 -20.12
N THR A 408 2.13 4.45 -19.69
CA THR A 408 2.43 5.84 -19.31
C THR A 408 3.35 5.87 -18.09
N TYR A 409 3.07 5.06 -17.08
CA TYR A 409 3.89 4.95 -15.86
C TYR A 409 5.31 4.44 -16.16
N LEU A 410 5.46 3.44 -17.03
CA LEU A 410 6.76 2.89 -17.42
C LEU A 410 7.70 3.94 -18.05
N GLU A 411 7.14 4.96 -18.70
CA GLU A 411 7.92 6.00 -19.40
C GLU A 411 7.99 7.34 -18.65
N GLU A 412 6.94 7.71 -17.91
CA GLU A 412 6.81 9.04 -17.29
C GLU A 412 6.55 9.03 -15.78
N GLY A 413 6.44 7.86 -15.16
CA GLY A 413 6.19 7.73 -13.72
C GLY A 413 4.80 8.23 -13.30
N SER A 414 4.61 8.48 -12.00
CA SER A 414 3.33 8.92 -11.45
C SER A 414 2.89 10.29 -11.99
N GLU A 415 3.83 11.23 -12.18
CA GLU A 415 3.50 12.56 -12.69
C GLU A 415 2.89 12.47 -14.10
N GLY A 416 3.44 11.61 -14.97
CA GLY A 416 2.89 11.39 -16.31
C GLY A 416 1.49 10.81 -16.29
N VAL A 417 1.20 9.89 -15.35
CA VAL A 417 -0.15 9.34 -15.18
C VAL A 417 -1.16 10.42 -14.79
N ASP A 418 -0.79 11.30 -13.85
CA ASP A 418 -1.65 12.40 -13.43
C ASP A 418 -1.85 13.42 -14.56
N ARG A 419 -0.77 13.80 -15.27
CA ARG A 419 -0.87 14.67 -16.46
C ARG A 419 -1.81 14.07 -17.52
N TYR A 420 -1.67 12.78 -17.79
CA TYR A 420 -2.49 12.10 -18.79
C TYR A 420 -3.97 12.08 -18.39
N SER A 421 -4.26 11.89 -17.10
CA SER A 421 -5.62 11.98 -16.53
C SER A 421 -6.20 13.39 -16.67
N THR A 422 -5.46 14.42 -16.23
CA THR A 422 -5.89 15.82 -16.31
C THR A 422 -6.15 16.25 -17.75
N GLN A 423 -5.26 15.92 -18.69
CA GLN A 423 -5.43 16.32 -20.09
C GLN A 423 -6.63 15.63 -20.77
N ARG A 424 -7.01 14.42 -20.35
CA ARG A 424 -8.25 13.79 -20.83
C ARG A 424 -9.48 14.48 -20.27
N ALA A 425 -9.45 14.86 -18.99
CA ALA A 425 -10.56 15.56 -18.36
C ALA A 425 -10.77 16.98 -18.91
N GLU A 426 -9.69 17.70 -19.20
CA GLU A 426 -9.71 19.09 -19.70
C GLU A 426 -9.86 19.19 -21.24
N TYR A 427 -10.02 18.07 -21.95
CA TYR A 427 -10.07 18.08 -23.42
C TYR A 427 -11.36 18.75 -23.95
N PRO A 428 -11.31 19.53 -25.06
CA PRO A 428 -12.50 20.12 -25.64
C PRO A 428 -13.56 19.07 -26.02
N ASN A 429 -14.80 19.25 -25.54
CA ASN A 429 -15.92 18.29 -25.64
C ASN A 429 -15.82 17.05 -24.73
N ALA A 430 -14.94 17.06 -23.72
CA ALA A 430 -15.07 16.16 -22.58
C ALA A 430 -16.14 16.68 -21.62
N ASP A 431 -16.81 15.78 -20.89
CA ASP A 431 -17.80 16.14 -19.86
C ASP A 431 -17.11 16.54 -18.53
N ASP A 432 -15.95 17.21 -18.58
CA ASP A 432 -15.07 17.49 -17.42
C ASP A 432 -14.67 16.23 -16.60
N LEU A 433 -14.74 15.05 -17.23
CA LEU A 433 -14.48 13.76 -16.61
C LEU A 433 -13.36 13.02 -17.35
N ASP A 434 -12.45 12.44 -16.58
CA ASP A 434 -11.39 11.57 -17.11
C ASP A 434 -12.00 10.30 -17.72
N ARG A 435 -12.01 10.21 -19.05
CA ARG A 435 -12.50 9.04 -19.82
C ARG A 435 -11.63 8.74 -21.04
N PHE A 436 -11.63 7.48 -21.46
CA PHE A 436 -10.92 7.01 -22.66
C PHE A 436 -11.75 7.12 -23.96
N PHE A 437 -12.97 7.65 -23.88
CA PHE A 437 -13.81 7.94 -25.03
C PHE A 437 -14.57 9.26 -24.84
N LEU A 438 -14.88 9.93 -25.95
CA LEU A 438 -15.78 11.07 -25.98
C LEU A 438 -17.22 10.54 -26.14
N PRO A 439 -18.14 10.94 -25.25
CA PRO A 439 -19.53 10.50 -25.28
C PRO A 439 -20.24 11.06 -26.52
N ARG A 440 -21.39 10.46 -26.84
CA ARG A 440 -22.26 10.95 -27.92
C ARG A 440 -22.82 12.32 -27.50
N THR A 441 -22.70 13.31 -28.36
CA THR A 441 -23.39 14.59 -28.24
C THR A 441 -24.55 14.66 -29.24
N THR A 442 -25.38 15.70 -29.15
CA THR A 442 -26.48 15.97 -30.09
C THR A 442 -26.01 16.05 -31.55
N TRP A 443 -24.76 16.46 -31.79
CA TRP A 443 -24.20 16.66 -33.13
C TRP A 443 -23.07 15.69 -33.50
N ALA A 444 -22.54 14.87 -32.58
CA ALA A 444 -21.42 13.97 -32.85
C ALA A 444 -21.61 12.56 -32.27
N LYS A 445 -21.23 11.53 -33.06
CA LYS A 445 -21.15 10.14 -32.59
C LYS A 445 -20.01 9.98 -31.57
N SER A 446 -20.15 9.04 -30.63
CA SER A 446 -19.06 8.68 -29.71
C SER A 446 -17.79 8.33 -30.49
N LYS A 447 -16.63 8.72 -29.95
CA LYS A 447 -15.31 8.45 -30.52
C LYS A 447 -14.35 8.04 -29.42
N VAL A 448 -13.36 7.21 -29.75
CA VAL A 448 -12.22 6.99 -28.85
C VAL A 448 -11.54 8.34 -28.64
N HIS A 449 -11.09 8.60 -27.41
CA HIS A 449 -10.55 9.91 -27.06
C HIS A 449 -9.27 10.20 -27.88
N PRO A 450 -9.22 11.27 -28.70
CA PRO A 450 -8.09 11.51 -29.62
C PRO A 450 -6.72 11.60 -28.92
N LEU A 451 -6.71 12.20 -27.72
CA LEU A 451 -5.53 12.28 -26.88
C LEU A 451 -4.87 10.92 -26.59
N VAL A 452 -5.63 9.82 -26.54
CA VAL A 452 -5.06 8.49 -26.29
C VAL A 452 -4.04 8.12 -27.36
N LYS A 453 -4.37 8.34 -28.63
CA LYS A 453 -3.49 8.00 -29.76
C LYS A 453 -2.27 8.92 -29.84
N SER A 454 -2.46 10.22 -29.61
CA SER A 454 -1.34 11.17 -29.60
C SER A 454 -0.39 10.87 -28.44
N TRP A 455 -0.93 10.58 -27.25
CA TRP A 455 -0.14 10.22 -26.07
C TRP A 455 0.64 8.92 -26.30
N HIS A 456 -0.01 7.87 -26.81
CA HIS A 456 0.66 6.61 -27.14
C HIS A 456 1.80 6.79 -28.15
N THR A 457 1.63 7.67 -29.14
CA THR A 457 2.69 7.98 -30.10
C THR A 457 3.87 8.68 -29.42
N GLU A 458 3.61 9.62 -28.50
CA GLU A 458 4.67 10.27 -27.72
C GLU A 458 5.47 9.26 -26.86
N LEU A 459 4.78 8.32 -26.21
CA LEU A 459 5.45 7.26 -25.43
C LEU A 459 6.33 6.36 -26.31
N ILE A 460 5.86 6.00 -27.52
CA ILE A 460 6.63 5.21 -28.49
C ILE A 460 7.87 5.99 -28.93
N ASP A 461 7.74 7.28 -29.23
CA ASP A 461 8.86 8.11 -29.68
C ASP A 461 9.91 8.26 -28.57
N LYS A 462 9.49 8.44 -27.32
CA LYS A 462 10.39 8.47 -26.15
C LYS A 462 11.14 7.15 -25.98
N ALA A 463 10.43 6.01 -26.03
CA ALA A 463 11.05 4.70 -25.93
C ALA A 463 12.02 4.43 -27.09
N THR A 464 11.64 4.76 -28.33
CA THR A 464 12.46 4.57 -29.54
C THR A 464 13.74 5.40 -29.51
N LYS A 465 13.66 6.65 -29.00
CA LYS A 465 14.84 7.51 -28.82
C LYS A 465 15.82 6.94 -27.80
N ARG A 466 15.33 6.24 -26.77
CA ARG A 466 16.16 5.60 -25.74
C ARG A 466 16.77 4.29 -26.24
N ASP A 467 15.96 3.41 -26.81
CA ASP A 467 16.39 2.16 -27.45
C ASP A 467 15.38 1.78 -28.56
N PRO A 468 15.82 1.68 -29.83
CA PRO A 468 14.95 1.28 -30.93
C PRO A 468 14.21 -0.04 -30.70
N LYS A 469 14.84 -1.04 -30.05
CA LYS A 469 14.19 -2.33 -29.76
C LYS A 469 13.14 -2.19 -28.66
N GLU A 470 13.40 -1.35 -27.66
CA GLU A 470 12.40 -1.00 -26.64
C GLU A 470 11.21 -0.27 -27.26
N GLY A 471 11.48 0.70 -28.15
CA GLY A 471 10.47 1.39 -28.95
C GLY A 471 9.58 0.42 -29.74
N GLN A 472 10.16 -0.61 -30.35
CA GLN A 472 9.40 -1.66 -31.05
C GLN A 472 8.50 -2.46 -30.10
N ALA A 473 8.97 -2.82 -28.90
CA ALA A 473 8.17 -3.54 -27.92
C ALA A 473 7.00 -2.68 -27.38
N VAL A 474 7.25 -1.40 -27.07
CA VAL A 474 6.22 -0.44 -26.65
C VAL A 474 5.21 -0.21 -27.77
N ALA A 475 5.68 0.02 -29.00
CA ALA A 475 4.82 0.20 -30.16
C ALA A 475 3.95 -1.02 -30.44
N PHE A 476 4.51 -2.22 -30.30
CA PHE A 476 3.76 -3.46 -30.46
C PHE A 476 2.56 -3.52 -29.52
N VAL A 477 2.70 -3.15 -28.25
CA VAL A 477 1.58 -3.14 -27.31
C VAL A 477 0.61 -2.00 -27.60
N LEU A 478 1.10 -0.75 -27.63
CA LEU A 478 0.23 0.43 -27.72
C LEU A 478 -0.56 0.48 -29.04
N ARG A 479 0.04 0.13 -30.18
CA ARG A 479 -0.67 0.09 -31.48
C ARG A 479 -1.73 -1.02 -31.54
N ASN A 480 -1.49 -2.16 -30.89
CA ASN A 480 -2.50 -3.21 -30.77
C ASN A 480 -3.62 -2.82 -29.79
N LEU A 481 -3.32 -2.10 -28.72
CA LEU A 481 -4.35 -1.53 -27.84
C LEU A 481 -5.27 -0.58 -28.62
N GLU A 482 -4.71 0.36 -29.38
CA GLU A 482 -5.47 1.30 -30.23
C GLU A 482 -6.34 0.56 -31.28
N SER A 483 -5.75 -0.40 -31.99
CA SER A 483 -6.37 -0.98 -33.18
C SER A 483 -7.20 -2.24 -32.93
N LYS A 484 -7.14 -2.84 -31.73
CA LYS A 484 -7.80 -4.11 -31.41
C LYS A 484 -8.48 -4.18 -30.03
N VAL A 485 -8.18 -3.29 -29.09
CA VAL A 485 -8.76 -3.33 -27.73
C VAL A 485 -9.65 -2.11 -27.47
N LEU A 486 -9.12 -0.91 -27.62
CA LEU A 486 -9.83 0.36 -27.39
C LEU A 486 -10.71 0.73 -28.59
N LYS A 487 -11.67 -0.15 -28.94
CA LYS A 487 -12.68 0.08 -29.98
C LYS A 487 -14.06 0.32 -29.40
N LEU A 488 -14.83 1.20 -30.03
CA LEU A 488 -16.22 1.45 -29.64
C LEU A 488 -17.10 0.22 -29.85
N ASP A 489 -16.94 -0.47 -30.98
CA ASP A 489 -17.64 -1.72 -31.23
C ASP A 489 -17.04 -2.86 -30.41
N CYS A 490 -17.82 -3.32 -29.44
CA CYS A 490 -17.44 -4.39 -28.52
C CYS A 490 -17.20 -5.74 -29.20
N LYS A 491 -17.79 -6.02 -30.38
CA LYS A 491 -17.60 -7.29 -31.11
C LYS A 491 -16.26 -7.36 -31.84
N SER A 492 -15.71 -6.19 -32.19
CA SER A 492 -14.44 -6.06 -32.90
C SER A 492 -13.21 -6.09 -31.98
N ARG A 493 -13.42 -6.17 -30.66
CA ARG A 493 -12.36 -6.20 -29.64
C ARG A 493 -11.74 -7.60 -29.56
N TRP A 494 -10.44 -7.65 -29.32
CA TRP A 494 -9.76 -8.91 -29.01
C TRP A 494 -10.26 -9.52 -27.69
N PRO A 495 -10.26 -10.86 -27.55
CA PRO A 495 -10.46 -11.52 -26.27
C PRO A 495 -9.23 -11.33 -25.35
N SER A 496 -9.43 -11.53 -24.05
CA SER A 496 -8.37 -11.43 -23.02
C SER A 496 -7.20 -12.38 -23.29
N SER A 497 -7.45 -13.57 -23.85
CA SER A 497 -6.39 -14.52 -24.28
C SER A 497 -5.41 -13.93 -25.30
N LYS A 498 -5.89 -13.14 -26.28
CA LYS A 498 -5.04 -12.47 -27.27
C LYS A 498 -4.27 -11.30 -26.64
N VAL A 499 -4.88 -10.57 -25.70
CA VAL A 499 -4.21 -9.51 -24.94
C VAL A 499 -3.09 -10.09 -24.06
N ASN A 500 -3.32 -11.22 -23.41
CA ASN A 500 -2.29 -11.94 -22.65
C ASN A 500 -1.10 -12.33 -23.55
N LYS A 501 -1.35 -12.99 -24.69
CA LYS A 501 -0.29 -13.37 -25.64
C LYS A 501 0.54 -12.17 -26.10
N MET A 502 -0.12 -11.04 -26.41
CA MET A 502 0.56 -9.79 -26.77
C MET A 502 1.49 -9.29 -25.65
N LEU A 503 1.04 -9.32 -24.39
CA LEU A 503 1.85 -8.87 -23.24
C LEU A 503 2.98 -9.84 -22.91
N VAL A 504 2.76 -11.15 -23.05
CA VAL A 504 3.82 -12.17 -22.91
C VAL A 504 4.90 -11.99 -23.97
N GLU A 505 4.51 -11.74 -25.24
CA GLU A 505 5.46 -11.45 -26.31
C GLU A 505 6.22 -10.14 -26.05
N ALA A 506 5.55 -9.10 -25.56
CA ALA A 506 6.22 -7.86 -25.16
C ALA A 506 7.23 -8.10 -24.02
N TYR A 507 6.86 -8.88 -23.01
CA TYR A 507 7.78 -9.30 -21.94
C TYR A 507 9.00 -10.04 -22.49
N GLN A 508 8.80 -11.00 -23.41
CA GLN A 508 9.88 -11.72 -24.07
C GLN A 508 10.79 -10.79 -24.88
N LYS A 509 10.21 -9.81 -25.60
CA LYS A 509 10.98 -8.79 -26.31
C LYS A 509 11.84 -7.98 -25.36
N TYR A 510 11.33 -7.56 -24.21
CA TYR A 510 12.09 -6.86 -23.18
C TYR A 510 13.22 -7.72 -22.57
N ARG A 511 12.95 -9.00 -22.28
CA ARG A 511 13.94 -9.93 -21.72
C ARG A 511 15.03 -10.30 -22.73
N GLY A 512 14.65 -10.49 -23.99
CA GLY A 512 15.55 -10.86 -25.10
C GLY A 512 16.54 -9.76 -25.48
N LEU A 513 16.36 -8.52 -25.03
CA LEU A 513 17.32 -7.43 -25.23
C LEU A 513 18.67 -7.69 -24.53
N GLY A 514 18.74 -8.64 -23.60
CA GLY A 514 19.93 -8.98 -22.82
C GLY A 514 20.63 -10.30 -23.21
N GLY A 515 20.20 -10.99 -24.26
CA GLY A 515 20.59 -12.39 -24.48
C GLY A 515 20.91 -12.79 -25.92
N GLU A 516 21.84 -12.13 -26.60
CA GLU A 516 22.56 -12.70 -27.76
C GLU A 516 24.02 -12.26 -27.73
N GLY A 517 24.85 -13.11 -27.13
CA GLY A 517 26.29 -12.94 -27.01
C GLY A 517 26.98 -14.26 -26.65
N SER A 518 26.57 -15.36 -27.31
CA SER A 518 27.29 -16.63 -27.28
C SER A 518 26.77 -17.57 -28.40
N ALA A 519 27.27 -17.38 -29.62
CA ALA A 519 27.62 -18.46 -30.58
C ALA A 519 28.03 -17.86 -31.95
N SER A 520 29.35 -17.85 -32.18
CA SER A 520 30.06 -18.03 -33.47
C SER A 520 29.46 -17.47 -34.78
N ALA A 521 30.00 -16.35 -35.29
CA ALA A 521 30.89 -16.32 -36.46
C ALA A 521 31.14 -14.86 -36.93
N ASP A 522 32.43 -14.48 -37.00
CA ASP A 522 33.00 -13.38 -37.77
C ASP A 522 32.28 -12.04 -37.84
N HIS A 523 32.37 -11.25 -36.77
CA HIS A 523 32.60 -9.81 -36.94
C HIS A 523 33.51 -9.30 -35.82
N LYS A 524 34.60 -8.63 -36.22
CA LYS A 524 35.59 -7.98 -35.35
C LYS A 524 34.87 -7.22 -34.23
N PRO A 525 35.36 -7.28 -32.98
CA PRO A 525 34.72 -6.61 -31.86
C PRO A 525 34.63 -5.11 -32.17
N PRO A 526 33.44 -4.47 -32.13
CA PRO A 526 33.41 -3.03 -31.95
C PRO A 526 34.08 -2.78 -30.60
N SER A 527 35.10 -1.93 -30.62
CA SER A 527 36.00 -1.73 -29.48
C SER A 527 35.25 -1.50 -28.17
N ARG A 528 35.91 -1.83 -27.05
CA ARG A 528 35.54 -1.53 -25.65
C ARG A 528 35.17 -0.06 -25.34
N ALA A 529 35.06 0.81 -26.35
CA ALA A 529 34.73 2.22 -26.25
C ALA A 529 33.23 2.54 -26.17
N SER A 530 32.29 1.60 -26.38
CA SER A 530 30.84 1.92 -26.36
C SER A 530 30.09 1.64 -25.04
N MET A 531 30.71 0.95 -24.07
CA MET A 531 30.17 0.80 -22.70
C MET A 531 30.76 1.77 -21.67
N LEU A 532 31.78 2.53 -22.06
CA LEU A 532 32.26 3.68 -21.32
C LEU A 532 31.85 4.91 -22.11
N ARG A 533 30.59 5.36 -21.95
CA ARG A 533 30.31 6.78 -22.17
C ARG A 533 31.02 7.51 -21.02
N ARG A 534 32.33 7.70 -21.17
CA ARG A 534 33.13 8.59 -20.34
C ARG A 534 32.44 9.94 -20.51
N VAL A 535 31.71 10.36 -19.50
CA VAL A 535 31.26 11.75 -19.40
C VAL A 535 32.55 12.52 -19.29
N GLU A 536 33.06 13.02 -20.42
CA GLU A 536 34.21 13.90 -20.45
C GLU A 536 33.85 15.10 -19.59
N SER A 537 34.58 15.27 -18.49
CA SER A 537 34.56 16.49 -17.70
C SER A 537 34.96 17.64 -18.63
N SER A 538 34.00 18.49 -18.99
CA SER A 538 34.28 19.75 -19.66
C SER A 538 35.33 20.50 -18.81
N PRO A 539 36.49 20.91 -19.37
CA PRO A 539 37.61 21.45 -18.60
C PRO A 539 37.39 22.91 -18.16
N GLY A 540 36.23 23.23 -17.58
CA GLY A 540 35.88 24.59 -17.16
C GLY A 540 34.82 24.73 -16.06
N ALA A 541 34.08 23.68 -15.69
CA ALA A 541 33.12 23.73 -14.59
C ALA A 541 33.49 22.68 -13.55
N GLY A 542 33.58 23.04 -12.27
CA GLY A 542 33.95 22.17 -11.15
C GLY A 542 32.91 21.10 -10.81
N VAL A 543 32.38 20.41 -11.82
CA VAL A 543 31.35 19.36 -11.71
C VAL A 543 32.01 17.99 -11.76
N CYS A 544 31.95 17.26 -10.65
CA CYS A 544 32.32 15.85 -10.57
C CYS A 544 31.08 14.99 -10.74
N VAL A 545 31.15 14.00 -11.64
CA VAL A 545 30.03 13.07 -11.94
C VAL A 545 30.47 11.65 -11.63
N ARG A 546 29.64 10.90 -10.90
CA ARG A 546 29.94 9.53 -10.48
C ARG A 546 28.75 8.60 -10.72
N GLN A 547 29.01 7.43 -11.29
CA GLN A 547 28.04 6.36 -11.43
C GLN A 547 27.97 5.52 -10.15
N VAL A 548 26.78 5.11 -9.78
CA VAL A 548 26.48 4.38 -8.54
C VAL A 548 26.33 2.88 -8.85
N ALA A 549 27.00 2.03 -8.07
CA ALA A 549 26.81 0.58 -8.06
C ALA A 549 26.28 0.14 -6.68
N PRO A 550 25.37 -0.85 -6.59
CA PRO A 550 24.87 -1.73 -7.65
C PRO A 550 23.86 -1.08 -8.62
N SER A 551 23.62 -1.73 -9.75
CA SER A 551 22.65 -1.29 -10.78
C SER A 551 21.19 -1.61 -10.40
N ASP A 552 20.83 -1.34 -9.15
CA ASP A 552 19.46 -1.55 -8.63
C ASP A 552 18.50 -0.48 -9.17
N ASP A 553 17.20 -0.82 -9.23
CA ASP A 553 16.13 0.12 -9.59
C ASP A 553 15.69 0.90 -8.35
N PHE A 554 16.41 1.98 -8.03
CA PHE A 554 16.12 2.81 -6.87
C PHE A 554 14.81 3.58 -7.07
N LYS A 555 13.93 3.52 -6.06
CA LYS A 555 12.67 4.27 -6.06
C LYS A 555 12.78 5.65 -5.42
N GLY A 556 13.86 5.90 -4.68
CA GLY A 556 14.07 7.15 -3.98
C GLY A 556 15.52 7.32 -3.51
N SER A 557 15.86 8.58 -3.26
CA SER A 557 17.14 9.02 -2.71
C SER A 557 16.91 10.10 -1.66
N VAL A 558 17.87 10.27 -0.76
CA VAL A 558 17.92 11.38 0.20
C VAL A 558 19.38 11.68 0.54
N ILE A 559 19.69 12.96 0.78
CA ILE A 559 21.02 13.45 1.14
C ILE A 559 20.93 14.04 2.55
N SER A 560 21.94 13.79 3.40
CA SER A 560 21.97 14.36 4.75
C SER A 560 22.16 15.89 4.71
N PRO A 561 21.74 16.64 5.75
CA PRO A 561 21.85 18.10 5.77
C PRO A 561 23.26 18.67 5.65
N ASP A 562 24.29 17.88 6.00
CA ASP A 562 25.71 18.20 5.86
C ASP A 562 26.33 17.67 4.55
N ALA A 563 25.51 17.10 3.65
CA ALA A 563 25.90 16.45 2.41
C ALA A 563 26.95 15.32 2.56
N ALA A 564 27.12 14.78 3.77
CA ALA A 564 28.09 13.72 4.06
C ALA A 564 27.59 12.31 3.71
N LEU A 565 26.27 12.12 3.70
CA LEU A 565 25.62 10.83 3.48
C LEU A 565 24.64 10.93 2.32
N VAL A 566 24.69 9.94 1.42
CA VAL A 566 23.68 9.73 0.39
C VAL A 566 23.07 8.36 0.59
N VAL A 567 21.75 8.31 0.64
CA VAL A 567 21.00 7.07 0.81
C VAL A 567 20.11 6.87 -0.40
N TYR A 568 20.17 5.67 -0.96
CA TYR A 568 19.22 5.17 -1.94
C TYR A 568 18.43 4.01 -1.36
N TRP A 569 17.21 3.79 -1.85
CA TRP A 569 16.45 2.62 -1.44
C TRP A 569 15.60 2.04 -2.58
N THR A 570 15.40 0.73 -2.51
CA THR A 570 14.48 -0.06 -3.33
C THR A 570 13.31 -0.52 -2.48
N ASP A 571 12.55 -1.52 -2.91
CA ASP A 571 11.49 -2.13 -2.11
C ASP A 571 11.97 -2.89 -0.90
N THR A 572 13.10 -3.57 -1.04
CA THR A 572 13.59 -4.50 -0.04
C THR A 572 14.93 -4.06 0.53
N LYS A 573 15.58 -3.04 -0.05
CA LYS A 573 16.96 -2.70 0.28
C LYS A 573 17.15 -1.20 0.51
N ILE A 574 17.93 -0.84 1.53
CA ILE A 574 18.48 0.50 1.73
C ILE A 574 20.00 0.42 1.50
N VAL A 575 20.53 1.40 0.76
CA VAL A 575 21.94 1.46 0.35
C VAL A 575 22.52 2.80 0.78
N LEU A 576 23.60 2.76 1.55
CA LEU A 576 24.25 3.93 2.14
C LEU A 576 25.59 4.22 1.44
N TYR A 577 25.83 5.49 1.11
CA TYR A 577 27.10 6.00 0.60
C TYR A 577 27.61 7.12 1.53
N MET A 578 28.81 6.96 2.06
CA MET A 578 29.45 7.93 2.97
C MET A 578 30.49 8.81 2.27
N SER A 579 30.89 9.93 2.87
CA SER A 579 31.91 10.88 2.36
C SER A 579 33.18 10.19 1.86
N LYS A 580 33.73 9.22 2.60
CA LYS A 580 34.92 8.46 2.18
C LYS A 580 34.72 7.72 0.86
N SER A 581 33.53 7.16 0.63
CA SER A 581 33.19 6.53 -0.64
C SER A 581 33.02 7.57 -1.74
N LEU A 582 32.38 8.71 -1.43
CA LEU A 582 32.20 9.85 -2.34
C LEU A 582 33.53 10.48 -2.81
N GLU A 583 34.58 10.39 -1.99
CA GLU A 583 35.93 10.89 -2.27
C GLU A 583 36.79 9.94 -3.13
N GLN A 584 36.41 8.67 -3.31
CA GLN A 584 37.17 7.74 -4.13
C GLN A 584 37.23 8.20 -5.60
N MET A 585 38.45 8.25 -6.15
CA MET A 585 38.72 8.91 -7.44
C MET A 585 38.60 8.00 -8.67
N SER A 586 38.49 6.68 -8.50
CA SER A 586 38.49 5.72 -9.61
C SER A 586 37.39 4.66 -9.49
N GLY A 587 36.62 4.49 -10.57
CA GLY A 587 35.58 3.45 -10.68
C GLY A 587 34.17 3.90 -10.30
N PRO A 588 33.16 3.00 -10.42
CA PRO A 588 31.82 3.25 -9.90
C PRO A 588 31.84 3.31 -8.36
N LEU A 589 30.96 4.16 -7.81
CA LEU A 589 30.78 4.29 -6.35
C LEU A 589 30.22 2.99 -5.79
N MET A 590 30.97 2.34 -4.91
CA MET A 590 30.52 1.17 -4.18
C MET A 590 29.77 1.60 -2.91
N PRO A 591 28.76 0.82 -2.50
CA PRO A 591 27.99 1.13 -1.31
C PRO A 591 28.87 0.94 -0.08
N SER A 592 28.74 1.84 0.88
CA SER A 592 29.42 1.71 2.17
C SER A 592 28.78 0.63 3.03
N ASP A 593 27.46 0.52 2.99
CA ASP A 593 26.69 -0.50 3.70
C ASP A 593 25.31 -0.70 3.07
N GLU A 594 24.70 -1.85 3.34
CA GLU A 594 23.40 -2.23 2.78
C GLU A 594 22.54 -2.93 3.84
N PHE A 595 21.25 -2.59 3.89
CA PHE A 595 20.29 -3.25 4.77
C PHE A 595 19.14 -3.83 3.95
N ILE A 596 18.86 -5.12 4.14
CA ILE A 596 17.76 -5.83 3.48
C ILE A 596 16.63 -6.02 4.50
N LEU A 597 15.43 -5.65 4.09
CA LEU A 597 14.20 -5.77 4.85
C LEU A 597 13.92 -7.26 5.16
N PRO A 598 13.88 -7.66 6.44
CA PRO A 598 13.79 -9.08 6.82
C PRO A 598 12.37 -9.64 6.71
N LYS A 599 11.35 -8.78 6.68
CA LYS A 599 9.93 -9.17 6.78
C LYS A 599 9.27 -9.27 5.41
N LEU A 600 8.51 -10.34 5.22
CA LEU A 600 7.70 -10.59 4.02
C LEU A 600 6.44 -9.72 3.99
N GLY A 601 5.98 -9.37 2.80
CA GLY A 601 4.72 -8.65 2.60
C GLY A 601 4.77 -7.15 2.95
N CYS A 602 5.97 -6.59 3.15
CA CYS A 602 6.16 -5.17 3.36
C CYS A 602 7.22 -4.60 2.41
N LEU A 603 7.11 -3.31 2.08
CA LEU A 603 8.04 -2.59 1.21
C LEU A 603 8.45 -1.30 1.88
N TRP A 604 9.67 -0.83 1.68
CA TRP A 604 10.05 0.53 2.11
C TRP A 604 9.06 1.57 1.53
N LYS A 605 8.62 2.54 2.31
CA LYS A 605 7.70 3.58 1.84
C LYS A 605 8.41 4.92 1.71
N SER A 606 9.08 5.33 2.78
CA SER A 606 9.76 6.61 2.85
C SER A 606 10.96 6.49 3.78
N VAL A 607 12.00 7.26 3.46
CA VAL A 607 13.24 7.34 4.23
C VAL A 607 13.53 8.82 4.44
N CYS A 608 13.86 9.19 5.68
CA CYS A 608 14.37 10.52 6.00
C CYS A 608 15.72 10.39 6.73
N LEU A 609 16.54 11.42 6.59
CA LEU A 609 17.94 11.41 7.00
C LEU A 609 18.30 12.72 7.70
N SER A 610 19.00 12.60 8.82
CA SER A 610 19.62 13.70 9.57
C SER A 610 21.14 13.50 9.59
N LYS A 611 21.89 14.39 10.24
CA LYS A 611 23.35 14.24 10.38
C LYS A 611 23.76 12.95 11.13
N LYS A 612 22.90 12.42 12.00
CA LYS A 612 23.23 11.30 12.91
C LYS A 612 22.29 10.10 12.84
N ARG A 613 21.15 10.23 12.15
CA ARG A 613 20.08 9.23 12.17
C ARG A 613 19.42 9.08 10.82
N LEU A 614 19.07 7.84 10.49
CA LEU A 614 18.20 7.48 9.39
C LEU A 614 16.94 6.85 9.95
N ILE A 615 15.77 7.31 9.50
CA ILE A 615 14.49 6.70 9.85
C ILE A 615 13.80 6.28 8.56
N ALA A 616 13.33 5.03 8.53
CA ALA A 616 12.60 4.47 7.41
C ALA A 616 11.28 3.84 7.88
N CYS A 617 10.22 4.01 7.10
CA CYS A 617 8.92 3.39 7.34
C CYS A 617 8.52 2.48 6.17
N THR A 618 7.65 1.52 6.44
CA THR A 618 7.20 0.50 5.46
C THR A 618 5.72 0.63 5.12
N THR A 619 5.35 0.25 3.90
CA THR A 619 3.95 0.01 3.47
C THR A 619 3.60 -1.46 3.73
N GLY A 620 2.35 -1.72 4.14
CA GLY A 620 1.83 -3.06 4.45
C GLY A 620 1.74 -3.29 5.96
N SER A 621 2.88 -3.32 6.64
CA SER A 621 2.96 -3.56 8.09
C SER A 621 3.09 -2.31 8.96
N ASN A 622 3.35 -1.13 8.36
CA ASN A 622 3.58 0.14 9.06
C ASN A 622 4.70 0.05 10.12
N ASP A 623 5.72 -0.78 9.85
CA ASP A 623 6.92 -0.89 10.68
C ASP A 623 7.83 0.33 10.46
N TRP A 624 8.42 0.83 11.56
CA TRP A 624 9.40 1.93 11.57
C TRP A 624 10.75 1.40 12.04
N TYR A 625 11.81 1.87 11.38
CA TYR A 625 13.17 1.44 11.61
C TYR A 625 14.03 2.68 11.87
N LEU A 626 14.73 2.68 13.00
CA LEU A 626 15.71 3.71 13.37
C LEU A 626 17.13 3.14 13.24
N PHE A 627 17.98 3.84 12.48
CA PHE A 627 19.40 3.56 12.37
C PHE A 627 20.17 4.75 12.94
N ASP A 628 20.94 4.53 14.01
CA ASP A 628 21.83 5.53 14.60
C ASP A 628 23.26 5.38 14.05
N PHE A 629 23.82 6.49 13.57
CA PHE A 629 25.22 6.58 13.17
C PHE A 629 26.03 7.13 14.36
N TYR A 630 26.75 6.24 15.06
CA TYR A 630 27.57 6.61 16.23
C TYR A 630 28.94 7.16 15.78
N GLY A 631 29.20 8.45 16.02
CA GLY A 631 30.52 9.08 15.86
C GLY A 631 30.45 10.62 15.74
N PRO A 632 31.51 11.37 16.12
CA PRO A 632 31.58 12.83 15.96
C PRO A 632 31.76 13.27 14.49
N THR A 633 32.14 12.34 13.61
CA THR A 633 32.27 12.51 12.16
C THR A 633 31.56 11.34 11.47
N ALA A 634 30.85 11.57 10.36
CA ALA A 634 30.06 10.60 9.58
C ALA A 634 30.87 9.46 8.91
N VAL A 635 32.02 9.11 9.49
CA VAL A 635 33.12 8.35 8.91
C VAL A 635 33.03 6.84 9.20
N GLU A 636 32.17 6.43 10.16
CA GLU A 636 31.98 5.02 10.58
C GLU A 636 30.49 4.60 10.62
N GLY A 637 29.62 5.25 9.84
CA GLY A 637 28.20 4.93 9.78
C GLY A 637 27.95 3.56 9.16
N LYS A 638 27.78 2.52 9.98
CA LYS A 638 27.25 1.22 9.55
C LYS A 638 25.75 1.14 9.80
N LEU A 639 25.01 0.54 8.88
CA LEU A 639 23.62 0.12 9.06
C LEU A 639 23.59 -1.07 10.02
N LYS A 640 23.85 -0.80 11.30
CA LYS A 640 23.69 -1.76 12.39
C LYS A 640 22.23 -2.22 12.48
N PRO A 641 21.94 -3.35 13.16
CA PRO A 641 20.56 -3.81 13.35
C PRO A 641 19.71 -2.64 13.87
N PRO A 642 18.70 -2.20 13.11
CA PRO A 642 17.90 -1.05 13.49
C PRO A 642 17.05 -1.36 14.71
N GLU A 643 16.71 -0.33 15.48
CA GLU A 643 15.60 -0.43 16.41
C GLU A 643 14.30 -0.44 15.60
N GLN A 644 13.61 -1.57 15.60
CA GLN A 644 12.32 -1.74 14.94
C GLN A 644 11.20 -1.49 15.93
N LYS A 645 10.23 -0.66 15.53
CA LYS A 645 9.03 -0.42 16.31
C LYS A 645 7.81 -0.27 15.41
N VAL A 646 6.68 -0.85 15.83
CA VAL A 646 5.38 -0.57 15.23
C VAL A 646 4.83 0.69 15.92
N LEU A 647 4.71 1.79 15.18
CA LEU A 647 4.11 3.03 15.68
C LEU A 647 2.66 3.11 15.19
N GLN A 648 1.70 3.29 16.10
CA GLN A 648 0.28 3.40 15.77
C GLN A 648 -0.09 4.80 15.24
N VAL A 649 0.59 5.22 14.17
CA VAL A 649 0.20 6.40 13.40
C VAL A 649 -0.67 5.93 12.22
N PRO A 650 -1.76 6.64 11.88
CA PRO A 650 -2.48 6.38 10.64
C PRO A 650 -1.55 6.42 9.42
N GLU A 651 -2.04 6.01 8.26
CA GLU A 651 -1.19 5.88 7.08
C GLU A 651 -0.43 7.18 6.74
N VAL A 652 0.89 7.11 6.89
CA VAL A 652 1.79 8.25 6.65
C VAL A 652 1.97 8.50 5.16
N HIS A 653 1.76 9.75 4.75
CA HIS A 653 1.92 10.21 3.37
C HIS A 653 3.25 10.93 3.15
N ARG A 654 3.75 11.65 4.16
CA ARG A 654 5.02 12.39 4.12
C ARG A 654 5.75 12.25 5.44
N LEU A 655 7.07 12.17 5.38
CA LEU A 655 7.96 11.99 6.53
C LEU A 655 9.13 12.96 6.41
N ALA A 656 9.49 13.62 7.52
CA ALA A 656 10.66 14.47 7.63
C ALA A 656 11.26 14.37 9.04
N ILE A 657 12.56 14.59 9.16
CA ILE A 657 13.30 14.62 10.42
C ILE A 657 14.04 15.96 10.50
N SER A 658 14.18 16.50 11.71
CA SER A 658 14.98 17.70 11.92
C SER A 658 16.46 17.45 11.61
N PRO A 659 17.22 18.47 11.17
CA PRO A 659 18.62 18.29 10.78
C PRO A 659 19.53 17.69 11.88
N ASP A 660 19.23 18.00 13.13
CA ASP A 660 19.90 17.49 14.33
C ASP A 660 19.48 16.04 14.72
N GLY A 661 18.44 15.50 14.07
CA GLY A 661 17.88 14.17 14.36
C GLY A 661 17.05 14.09 15.64
N SER A 662 16.68 15.22 16.27
CA SER A 662 15.97 15.22 17.55
C SER A 662 14.45 15.06 17.40
N LYS A 663 13.86 15.56 16.31
CA LYS A 663 12.41 15.53 16.09
C LYS A 663 12.01 14.87 14.78
N LEU A 664 10.97 14.05 14.87
CA LEU A 664 10.33 13.40 13.74
C LEU A 664 8.99 14.05 13.47
N VAL A 665 8.70 14.29 12.20
CA VAL A 665 7.45 14.92 11.75
C VAL A 665 6.88 14.10 10.59
N CYS A 666 5.60 13.77 10.66
CA CYS A 666 4.92 13.10 9.57
C CYS A 666 3.51 13.65 9.34
N VAL A 667 3.06 13.60 8.09
CA VAL A 667 1.68 13.90 7.72
C VAL A 667 0.99 12.57 7.47
N ALA A 668 -0.08 12.31 8.21
CA ALA A 668 -0.84 11.07 8.12
C ALA A 668 -2.31 11.35 7.81
N GLN A 669 -2.94 10.38 7.15
CA GLN A 669 -4.35 10.46 6.82
C GLN A 669 -5.25 10.38 8.06
N ASN A 670 -6.50 10.79 7.90
CA ASN A 670 -7.49 10.56 8.94
C ASN A 670 -7.79 9.04 9.06
N GLU A 671 -8.02 8.56 10.28
CA GLU A 671 -8.45 7.18 10.55
C GLU A 671 -9.73 6.80 9.79
N GLU A 672 -10.61 7.77 9.55
CA GLU A 672 -11.86 7.58 8.84
C GLU A 672 -11.72 7.62 7.29
N GLY A 673 -10.48 7.74 6.77
CA GLY A 673 -10.14 7.58 5.34
C GLY A 673 -9.57 8.83 4.63
N GLY A 674 -8.94 8.61 3.46
CA GLY A 674 -8.09 9.58 2.75
C GLY A 674 -8.76 10.82 2.13
N ARG A 675 -10.09 10.91 2.09
CA ARG A 675 -10.80 12.15 1.66
C ARG A 675 -11.03 13.14 2.81
N LYS A 676 -10.83 12.71 4.05
CA LYS A 676 -11.00 13.54 5.23
C LYS A 676 -9.71 14.31 5.54
N LEU A 677 -9.85 15.34 6.37
CA LEU A 677 -8.77 16.21 6.79
C LEU A 677 -7.64 15.43 7.43
N GLY A 678 -6.42 15.65 6.95
CA GLY A 678 -5.21 15.01 7.45
C GLY A 678 -4.78 15.56 8.80
N SER A 679 -3.70 15.02 9.34
CA SER A 679 -3.09 15.55 10.57
C SER A 679 -1.58 15.52 10.49
N LEU A 680 -0.95 16.56 11.04
CA LEU A 680 0.48 16.64 11.28
C LEU A 680 0.78 16.00 12.64
N PHE A 681 1.63 14.98 12.63
CA PHE A 681 2.14 14.32 13.82
C PHE A 681 3.60 14.72 14.02
N TYR A 682 3.98 15.02 15.26
CA TYR A 682 5.36 15.34 15.60
C TYR A 682 5.73 14.81 16.99
N ALA A 683 6.96 14.34 17.15
CA ALA A 683 7.47 13.79 18.39
C ALA A 683 8.99 13.94 18.50
N ALA A 684 9.52 13.88 19.71
CA ALA A 684 10.95 13.66 19.90
C ALA A 684 11.29 12.21 19.54
N VAL A 685 12.34 11.99 18.76
CA VAL A 685 12.78 10.65 18.35
C VAL A 685 13.09 9.79 19.58
N SER A 686 13.69 10.40 20.61
CA SER A 686 13.98 9.73 21.89
C SER A 686 12.73 9.23 22.61
N ASP A 687 11.57 9.88 22.46
CA ASP A 687 10.34 9.43 23.09
C ASP A 687 9.68 8.28 22.33
N LEU A 688 9.84 8.27 21.00
CA LEU A 688 9.33 7.20 20.14
C LEU A 688 10.13 5.90 20.30
N PHE A 689 11.45 5.98 20.44
CA PHE A 689 12.38 4.83 20.44
C PHE A 689 13.06 4.62 21.81
N ARG A 690 12.35 4.78 22.94
CA ARG A 690 12.94 4.48 24.27
C ARG A 690 13.23 2.98 24.42
N ALA A 691 14.49 2.65 24.68
CA ALA A 691 14.95 1.31 25.03
C ALA A 691 14.20 0.74 26.24
N GLY A 692 13.80 -0.54 26.14
CA GLY A 692 12.77 -1.18 26.96
C GLY A 692 12.96 -1.15 28.48
N LYS A 693 11.80 -1.07 29.16
CA LYS A 693 11.53 -1.68 30.48
C LYS A 693 10.04 -1.72 30.86
N ASP A 694 9.16 -1.03 30.13
CA ASP A 694 7.73 -1.10 30.41
C ASP A 694 7.09 -2.24 29.60
N ARG A 695 6.77 -3.34 30.31
CA ARG A 695 5.76 -4.31 29.87
C ARG A 695 4.40 -3.61 29.93
N GLU A 696 4.10 -2.79 28.93
CA GLU A 696 2.77 -2.42 28.43
C GLU A 696 2.93 -1.32 27.36
N PRO A 697 2.49 -1.54 26.11
CA PRO A 697 2.54 -0.51 25.09
C PRO A 697 1.34 0.44 25.25
N GLU A 698 1.48 1.54 26.00
CA GLU A 698 0.64 2.69 25.70
C GLU A 698 0.99 3.19 24.30
N ALA A 699 0.09 2.92 23.36
CA ALA A 699 0.33 2.94 21.91
C ALA A 699 0.79 4.27 21.30
N ASN A 700 0.85 5.37 22.07
CA ASN A 700 1.05 6.73 21.54
C ASN A 700 1.95 7.63 22.40
N ARG A 701 2.75 7.09 23.33
CA ARG A 701 3.60 7.92 24.20
C ARG A 701 4.59 8.72 23.34
N GLY A 702 4.41 10.04 23.29
CA GLY A 702 5.33 10.98 22.62
C GLY A 702 4.79 11.68 21.36
N TRP A 703 3.78 11.13 20.68
CA TRP A 703 3.19 11.79 19.52
C TRP A 703 2.28 12.95 19.93
N LYS A 704 2.55 14.13 19.37
CA LYS A 704 1.65 15.28 19.38
C LYS A 704 1.00 15.40 18.01
N ARG A 705 -0.26 15.83 17.99
CA ARG A 705 -1.09 15.92 16.78
C ARG A 705 -1.60 17.33 16.59
N MET A 706 -1.59 17.80 15.35
CA MET A 706 -2.23 19.04 14.90
C MET A 706 -3.08 18.72 13.67
N GLY A 707 -4.36 19.10 13.70
CA GLY A 707 -5.26 18.92 12.56
C GLY A 707 -4.86 19.81 11.39
N LEU A 708 -4.96 19.31 10.16
CA LEU A 708 -4.75 20.09 8.94
C LEU A 708 -6.09 20.46 8.32
N GLU A 709 -6.14 21.58 7.62
CA GLU A 709 -7.33 22.00 6.84
C GLU A 709 -7.44 21.27 5.49
N TRP A 710 -6.48 20.40 5.18
CA TRP A 710 -6.38 19.68 3.91
C TRP A 710 -6.21 18.18 4.11
N PRO A 711 -6.65 17.35 3.15
CA PRO A 711 -6.32 15.93 3.13
C PRO A 711 -4.81 15.69 3.13
N ALA A 712 -4.35 14.64 3.80
CA ALA A 712 -2.92 14.28 3.84
C ALA A 712 -2.30 14.06 2.45
N ALA A 713 -3.09 13.54 1.51
CA ALA A 713 -2.67 13.29 0.13
C ALA A 713 -2.42 14.58 -0.69
N ASP A 714 -2.95 15.72 -0.24
CA ASP A 714 -2.74 17.01 -0.92
C ASP A 714 -1.47 17.71 -0.46
N VAL A 715 -0.80 17.25 0.60
CA VAL A 715 0.49 17.81 1.04
C VAL A 715 1.61 17.35 0.08
N VAL A 716 2.05 18.27 -0.77
CA VAL A 716 3.05 18.00 -1.80
C VAL A 716 4.48 18.11 -1.29
N HIS A 717 4.72 18.95 -0.28
CA HIS A 717 6.05 19.16 0.33
C HIS A 717 5.95 19.19 1.86
N LEU A 718 6.94 18.59 2.53
CA LEU A 718 7.13 18.63 3.98
C LEU A 718 8.63 18.76 4.26
N SER A 719 9.03 19.81 4.97
CA SER A 719 10.42 20.00 5.39
C SER A 719 10.51 20.56 6.81
N VAL A 720 11.60 20.24 7.50
CA VAL A 720 11.90 20.72 8.85
C VAL A 720 13.21 21.52 8.76
N SER A 721 13.13 22.85 8.90
CA SER A 721 14.30 23.74 8.76
C SER A 721 15.14 23.77 10.04
N ASP A 722 14.47 23.70 11.19
CA ASP A 722 15.07 23.55 12.52
C ASP A 722 14.21 22.58 13.34
N ALA A 723 14.72 22.07 14.46
CA ALA A 723 14.00 21.19 15.38
C ALA A 723 12.61 21.71 15.79
N ASN A 724 12.31 23.00 15.59
CA ASN A 724 11.02 23.60 15.92
C ASN A 724 10.25 24.19 14.74
N ASP A 725 10.78 24.19 13.52
CA ASP A 725 10.18 24.90 12.40
C ASP A 725 9.85 23.93 11.26
N VAL A 726 8.55 23.73 11.05
CA VAL A 726 8.00 22.81 10.04
C VAL A 726 7.32 23.61 8.94
N HIS A 727 7.60 23.27 7.69
CA HIS A 727 7.00 23.89 6.52
C HIS A 727 6.23 22.86 5.69
N LEU A 728 5.01 23.22 5.30
CA LEU A 728 4.15 22.40 4.44
C LEU A 728 3.72 23.20 3.20
N VAL A 729 3.66 22.51 2.06
CA VAL A 729 3.02 23.05 0.85
C VAL A 729 1.91 22.11 0.42
N VAL A 730 0.76 22.68 0.10
CA VAL A 730 -0.44 21.96 -0.32
C VAL A 730 -0.65 22.13 -1.83
N ARG A 731 -1.14 21.07 -2.48
CA ARG A 731 -1.46 21.05 -3.90
C ARG A 731 -2.44 22.21 -4.24
N PRO A 732 -2.26 22.88 -5.39
CA PRO A 732 -3.19 23.92 -5.83
C PRO A 732 -4.65 23.45 -5.85
N GLN A 733 -5.53 24.21 -5.22
CA GLN A 733 -6.97 23.97 -5.26
C GLN A 733 -7.68 25.00 -6.16
N ARG A 734 -8.69 24.54 -6.91
CA ARG A 734 -9.53 25.39 -7.76
C ARG A 734 -10.66 25.94 -6.90
N THR A 735 -10.71 27.26 -6.70
CA THR A 735 -11.80 27.87 -5.92
C THR A 735 -13.11 27.79 -6.70
N THR A 736 -14.14 27.16 -6.14
CA THR A 736 -15.49 27.14 -6.73
C THR A 736 -16.01 28.57 -6.91
N GLY A 737 -16.23 28.98 -8.16
CA GLY A 737 -16.77 30.30 -8.52
C GLY A 737 -15.77 31.31 -9.11
N LYS A 738 -14.46 31.11 -8.96
CA LYS A 738 -13.41 31.94 -9.59
C LYS A 738 -12.36 31.06 -10.27
N ARG A 739 -11.94 31.40 -11.51
CA ARG A 739 -10.85 30.71 -12.24
C ARG A 739 -9.46 30.98 -11.66
N GLU A 740 -9.35 31.15 -10.34
CA GLU A 740 -8.10 31.45 -9.65
C GLU A 740 -7.54 30.17 -9.00
N HIS A 741 -6.25 29.91 -9.20
CA HIS A 741 -5.52 28.85 -8.50
C HIS A 741 -4.75 29.46 -7.33
N LYS A 742 -4.80 28.80 -6.17
CA LYS A 742 -4.08 29.18 -4.95
C LYS A 742 -3.23 28.03 -4.44
N ILE A 743 -2.00 28.31 -4.04
CA ILE A 743 -1.11 27.35 -3.37
C ILE A 743 -1.07 27.72 -1.88
N PRO A 744 -1.73 26.95 -1.01
CA PRO A 744 -1.59 27.12 0.44
C PRO A 744 -0.24 26.60 0.89
N MET A 745 0.42 27.38 1.74
CA MET A 745 1.65 27.04 2.44
C MET A 745 1.46 27.33 3.91
N MET A 746 2.11 26.54 4.76
CA MET A 746 1.95 26.62 6.19
C MET A 746 3.32 26.53 6.86
N HIS A 747 3.63 27.50 7.71
CA HIS A 747 4.76 27.46 8.63
C HIS A 747 4.23 27.16 10.03
N VAL A 748 4.77 26.12 10.67
CA VAL A 748 4.35 25.67 11.99
C VAL A 748 5.55 25.75 12.93
N SER A 749 5.45 26.61 13.93
CA SER A 749 6.43 26.69 15.01
C SER A 749 6.03 25.74 16.14
N LEU A 750 6.71 24.59 16.24
CA LEU A 750 6.48 23.59 17.30
C LEU A 750 6.83 24.13 18.70
N ARG A 751 7.64 25.19 18.78
CA ARG A 751 7.99 25.86 20.05
C ARG A 751 6.85 26.75 20.55
N LYS A 752 6.26 27.55 19.64
CA LYS A 752 5.16 28.47 19.98
C LYS A 752 3.78 27.83 19.83
N LEU A 753 3.70 26.66 19.19
CA LEU A 753 2.46 25.99 18.77
C LEU A 753 1.58 26.90 17.89
N THR A 754 2.21 27.76 17.09
CA THR A 754 1.55 28.64 16.14
C THR A 754 1.67 28.10 14.72
N ALA A 755 0.68 28.40 13.90
CA ALA A 755 0.67 28.07 12.49
C ALA A 755 0.27 29.29 11.67
N ASP A 756 1.17 29.71 10.79
CA ASP A 756 0.96 30.83 9.88
C ASP A 756 0.75 30.29 8.47
N THR A 757 -0.26 30.81 7.77
CA THR A 757 -0.61 30.37 6.42
C THR A 757 -0.37 31.46 5.39
N LEU A 758 0.24 31.07 4.27
CA LEU A 758 0.52 31.92 3.13
C LEU A 758 -0.14 31.32 1.89
N SER A 759 -0.72 32.15 1.03
CA SER A 759 -1.38 31.68 -0.20
C SER A 759 -0.91 32.47 -1.42
N ILE A 760 -0.10 31.84 -2.27
CA ILE A 760 0.30 32.43 -3.56
C ILE A 760 -0.83 32.26 -4.58
N LYS A 761 -1.21 33.35 -5.26
CA LYS A 761 -2.25 33.38 -6.30
C LYS A 761 -1.63 33.32 -7.69
N SER A 762 -2.27 32.61 -8.61
CA SER A 762 -1.92 32.66 -10.04
C SER A 762 -2.42 33.97 -10.65
N VAL A 763 -1.51 34.89 -11.00
CA VAL A 763 -1.86 36.15 -11.69
C VAL A 763 -1.48 36.06 -13.18
N GLY A 764 -2.46 35.94 -14.08
CA GLY A 764 -2.22 35.99 -15.53
C GLY A 764 -3.08 35.04 -16.38
N TYR A 765 -3.34 35.44 -17.62
CA TYR A 765 -4.20 34.78 -18.62
C TYR A 765 -3.55 33.58 -19.32
N ASP A 766 -2.70 32.79 -18.65
CA ASP A 766 -2.28 31.50 -19.21
C ASP A 766 -3.26 30.43 -18.71
N GLY A 767 -4.37 30.30 -19.44
CA GLY A 767 -5.38 29.26 -19.24
C GLY A 767 -4.88 27.84 -19.52
N SER A 768 -3.58 27.58 -19.44
CA SER A 768 -2.98 26.28 -19.75
C SER A 768 -2.34 25.65 -18.52
N ARG A 769 -2.90 24.49 -18.13
CA ARG A 769 -2.30 23.44 -17.29
C ARG A 769 -2.21 23.74 -15.79
N THR A 770 -3.29 23.36 -15.11
CA THR A 770 -3.40 23.22 -13.64
C THR A 770 -2.26 22.40 -13.01
N GLY A 771 -1.71 21.43 -13.75
CA GLY A 771 -0.64 20.54 -13.28
C GLY A 771 0.76 21.17 -13.12
N SER A 772 0.98 22.43 -13.51
CA SER A 772 2.31 23.09 -13.46
C SER A 772 2.42 24.24 -12.47
N PHE A 773 1.36 24.56 -11.71
CA PHE A 773 1.34 25.82 -10.96
C PHE A 773 2.38 25.87 -9.83
N PHE A 774 2.59 24.79 -9.08
CA PHE A 774 3.65 24.68 -8.09
C PHE A 774 4.85 23.92 -8.66
N THR A 775 6.07 24.43 -8.46
CA THR A 775 7.28 23.76 -8.96
C THR A 775 8.23 23.35 -7.84
N THR A 776 8.62 24.29 -6.96
CA THR A 776 9.53 24.01 -5.84
C THR A 776 9.38 25.06 -4.75
N PHE A 777 9.74 24.69 -3.52
CA PHE A 777 9.69 25.51 -2.32
C PHE A 777 10.99 25.36 -1.53
N CYS A 778 11.52 26.46 -1.01
CA CYS A 778 12.67 26.44 -0.11
C CYS A 778 12.50 27.54 0.98
N PRO A 779 12.50 27.20 2.28
CA PRO A 779 12.47 28.20 3.34
C PRO A 779 13.86 28.81 3.54
N PHE A 780 13.92 30.09 3.94
CA PHE A 780 15.16 30.69 4.41
C PHE A 780 15.51 30.19 5.82
N ARG A 781 16.80 30.11 6.16
CA ARG A 781 17.23 29.69 7.51
C ARG A 781 16.84 30.70 8.59
N HIS A 782 16.77 31.98 8.23
CA HIS A 782 16.53 33.08 9.16
C HIS A 782 15.39 33.98 8.66
N GLY A 783 14.45 34.28 9.56
CA GLY A 783 13.21 34.98 9.24
C GLY A 783 12.15 34.02 8.69
N ALA A 784 10.88 34.30 8.97
CA ALA A 784 9.75 33.52 8.48
C ALA A 784 9.51 33.78 6.98
N THR A 785 10.56 33.66 6.15
CA THR A 785 10.57 33.96 4.72
C THR A 785 10.74 32.67 3.94
N CYS A 786 10.09 32.55 2.78
CA CYS A 786 10.27 31.43 1.86
C CYS A 786 10.40 31.88 0.41
N ALA A 787 11.13 31.10 -0.38
CA ALA A 787 11.18 31.22 -1.83
C ALA A 787 10.36 30.10 -2.50
N VAL A 788 9.56 30.46 -3.50
CA VAL A 788 8.66 29.55 -4.22
C VAL A 788 8.77 29.81 -5.70
N VAL A 789 8.88 28.73 -6.49
CA VAL A 789 8.73 28.84 -7.95
C VAL A 789 7.37 28.31 -8.37
N THR A 790 6.68 29.13 -9.18
CA THR A 790 5.42 28.77 -9.83
C THR A 790 5.59 28.75 -11.35
N HIS A 791 4.86 27.86 -12.03
CA HIS A 791 4.93 27.67 -13.48
C HIS A 791 6.36 27.61 -14.01
N ASP A 792 7.25 26.90 -13.30
CA ASP A 792 8.66 26.72 -13.65
C ASP A 792 9.49 28.01 -13.88
N LYS A 793 8.89 29.21 -13.76
CA LYS A 793 9.44 30.47 -14.29
C LYS A 793 9.22 31.68 -13.39
N ARG A 794 8.36 31.62 -12.40
CA ARG A 794 8.08 32.78 -11.53
C ARG A 794 8.57 32.52 -10.13
N LEU A 795 9.54 33.31 -9.69
CA LEU A 795 10.07 33.31 -8.33
C LEU A 795 9.24 34.26 -7.45
N HIS A 796 8.76 33.73 -6.34
CA HIS A 796 8.08 34.47 -5.28
C HIS A 796 8.92 34.37 -4.01
N ILE A 797 9.26 35.49 -3.39
CA ILE A 797 9.88 35.54 -2.05
C ILE A 797 8.93 36.30 -1.15
N GLN A 798 8.39 35.62 -0.14
CA GLN A 798 7.32 36.15 0.72
C GLN A 798 7.54 35.73 2.16
N LYS A 799 7.02 36.53 3.09
CA LYS A 799 7.03 36.24 4.53
C LYS A 799 5.71 35.63 5.00
N PHE A 800 5.76 34.78 6.02
CA PHE A 800 4.59 34.23 6.68
C PHE A 800 3.98 35.20 7.70
N ASP A 801 4.77 36.14 8.28
CA ASP A 801 4.26 37.17 9.17
C ASP A 801 3.68 38.37 8.39
N GLN A 802 2.35 38.52 8.43
CA GLN A 802 1.59 39.52 7.66
C GLN A 802 1.75 40.97 8.17
N SER A 803 2.96 41.44 8.48
CA SER A 803 3.20 42.85 8.82
C SER A 803 3.57 43.65 7.56
N ASP A 804 2.55 44.13 6.85
CA ASP A 804 2.61 44.92 5.60
C ASP A 804 3.41 44.26 4.46
N GLY A 805 2.82 44.08 3.27
CA GLY A 805 3.48 43.53 2.06
C GLY A 805 4.69 44.31 1.51
N LYS A 806 5.33 45.16 2.34
CA LYS A 806 6.64 45.76 2.13
C LYS A 806 7.72 44.69 2.21
N GLY A 807 8.03 44.09 1.06
CA GLY A 807 9.16 43.17 0.91
C GLY A 807 8.89 41.92 0.09
N ASP A 808 7.66 41.72 -0.36
CA ASP A 808 7.33 40.61 -1.27
C ASP A 808 7.98 40.84 -2.64
N VAL A 809 8.72 39.84 -3.13
CA VAL A 809 9.37 39.87 -4.43
C VAL A 809 8.68 38.88 -5.35
N GLU A 810 8.11 39.38 -6.46
CA GLU A 810 7.65 38.56 -7.58
C GLU A 810 8.51 38.89 -8.81
N LYS A 811 9.23 37.90 -9.35
CA LYS A 811 10.10 38.06 -10.52
C LYS A 811 9.94 36.91 -11.51
N VAL A 812 10.01 37.21 -12.80
CA VAL A 812 10.11 36.21 -13.86
C VAL A 812 11.57 35.81 -14.03
N ILE A 813 11.82 34.51 -14.14
CA ILE A 813 13.11 33.89 -14.41
C ILE A 813 13.27 33.81 -15.93
N PRO A 814 14.11 34.66 -16.56
CA PRO A 814 14.18 34.72 -18.01
C PRO A 814 14.92 33.49 -18.58
N LYS A 815 14.42 32.91 -19.69
CA LYS A 815 15.09 31.86 -20.50
C LYS A 815 15.27 30.48 -19.84
N TYR A 816 14.96 30.34 -18.55
CA TYR A 816 15.13 29.09 -17.81
C TYR A 816 13.82 28.59 -17.20
N ARG A 817 13.79 27.28 -16.98
CA ARG A 817 12.72 26.55 -16.29
C ARG A 817 13.33 25.90 -15.06
N VAL A 818 12.97 26.37 -13.86
CA VAL A 818 13.51 25.87 -12.59
C VAL A 818 12.77 24.61 -12.15
N ARG A 819 13.49 23.64 -11.59
CA ARG A 819 12.95 22.38 -11.05
C ARG A 819 13.16 22.25 -9.53
N ARG A 820 14.27 22.77 -8.99
CA ARG A 820 14.58 22.80 -7.56
C ARG A 820 15.20 24.13 -7.15
N LEU A 821 14.94 24.53 -5.91
CA LEU A 821 15.52 25.71 -5.27
C LEU A 821 16.33 25.29 -4.05
N LEU A 822 17.47 25.95 -3.87
CA LEU A 822 18.39 25.80 -2.74
C LEU A 822 18.74 27.20 -2.23
N ILE A 823 18.81 27.37 -0.92
CA ILE A 823 19.19 28.64 -0.29
C ILE A 823 20.42 28.39 0.59
N GLY A 824 21.46 29.19 0.38
CA GLY A 824 22.68 29.19 1.19
C GLY A 824 22.55 29.92 2.51
N ASP A 825 23.55 29.75 3.36
CA ASP A 825 23.60 30.37 4.69
C ASP A 825 23.82 31.87 4.58
N ASP A 826 24.44 32.30 3.48
CA ASP A 826 24.57 33.68 3.04
C ASP A 826 23.32 34.23 2.35
N ASN A 827 22.19 33.51 2.39
CA ASN A 827 20.92 33.81 1.71
C ASN A 827 21.02 33.89 0.18
N ARG A 828 22.09 33.37 -0.45
CA ARG A 828 22.14 33.23 -1.91
C ARG A 828 21.17 32.16 -2.38
N ILE A 829 20.52 32.43 -3.51
CA ILE A 829 19.52 31.54 -4.09
C ILE A 829 20.15 30.79 -5.26
N TYR A 830 20.18 29.47 -5.15
CA TYR A 830 20.59 28.56 -6.21
C TYR A 830 19.38 27.82 -6.76
N ALA A 831 19.44 27.46 -8.04
CA ALA A 831 18.38 26.73 -8.71
C ALA A 831 18.96 25.66 -9.63
N LEU A 832 18.32 24.48 -9.66
CA LEU A 832 18.54 23.50 -10.71
C LEU A 832 17.41 23.64 -11.73
N GLY A 833 17.75 23.82 -12.99
CA GLY A 833 16.77 24.06 -14.05
C GLY A 833 17.31 23.79 -15.45
N THR A 834 16.47 23.90 -16.46
CA THR A 834 16.86 23.75 -17.87
C THR A 834 16.64 25.04 -18.64
N THR A 835 17.24 25.15 -19.83
CA THR A 835 16.85 26.21 -20.76
C THR A 835 15.53 25.87 -21.45
N GLU A 836 14.87 26.85 -22.06
CA GLU A 836 13.61 26.60 -22.77
C GLU A 836 13.75 25.70 -24.00
N VAL A 837 14.95 25.71 -24.62
CA VAL A 837 15.22 25.00 -25.88
C VAL A 837 15.93 23.66 -25.64
N SER A 838 16.63 23.52 -24.51
CA SER A 838 17.44 22.34 -24.19
C SER A 838 16.92 21.63 -22.95
N SER A 839 16.84 20.30 -23.00
CA SER A 839 16.55 19.45 -21.84
C SER A 839 17.77 19.23 -20.92
N ARG A 840 18.86 19.98 -21.11
CA ARG A 840 20.08 19.88 -20.30
C ARG A 840 19.86 20.55 -18.94
N MET A 841 20.17 19.82 -17.87
CA MET A 841 20.10 20.35 -16.51
C MET A 841 21.31 21.25 -16.20
N LEU A 842 21.03 22.43 -15.68
CA LEU A 842 21.99 23.46 -15.32
C LEU A 842 21.83 23.80 -13.83
N LEU A 843 22.95 24.14 -13.20
CA LEU A 843 22.98 24.86 -11.93
C LEU A 843 23.01 26.36 -12.22
N LEU A 844 22.11 27.08 -11.58
CA LEU A 844 21.89 28.52 -11.75
C LEU A 844 22.04 29.23 -10.39
N GLU A 845 22.63 30.42 -10.38
CA GLU A 845 22.57 31.36 -9.26
C GLU A 845 21.56 32.47 -9.62
N LEU A 846 20.55 32.68 -8.77
CA LEU A 846 19.51 33.69 -8.94
C LEU A 846 19.84 34.90 -8.06
N LYS A 847 20.22 36.03 -8.68
CA LYS A 847 20.58 37.27 -7.97
C LYS A 847 19.42 38.25 -7.96
N VAL A 848 18.87 38.47 -6.77
CA VAL A 848 17.84 39.49 -6.51
C VAL A 848 18.56 40.75 -6.01
N GLN A 849 18.88 41.67 -6.92
CA GLN A 849 19.64 42.89 -6.59
C GLN A 849 18.74 43.97 -5.97
N HIS A 850 17.68 44.37 -6.68
CA HIS A 850 16.70 45.37 -6.24
C HIS A 850 15.25 45.00 -6.62
N LEU A 851 14.26 45.52 -5.86
CA LEU A 851 12.82 45.28 -6.11
C LEU A 851 12.37 45.71 -7.51
N GLU A 852 13.03 46.70 -8.12
CA GLU A 852 12.66 47.26 -9.44
C GLU A 852 13.45 46.63 -10.62
N GLU A 853 14.57 45.96 -10.36
CA GLU A 853 15.43 45.39 -11.42
C GLU A 853 15.03 43.98 -11.85
N GLU A 854 15.34 43.61 -13.10
CA GLU A 854 15.11 42.25 -13.58
C GLU A 854 16.00 41.22 -12.83
N LEU A 855 15.51 40.00 -12.69
CA LEU A 855 16.25 38.92 -12.03
C LEU A 855 17.46 38.53 -12.87
N ALA A 856 18.67 38.72 -12.32
CA ALA A 856 19.89 38.26 -12.96
C ALA A 856 20.12 36.77 -12.68
N VAL A 857 20.38 35.98 -13.73
CA VAL A 857 20.61 34.53 -13.64
C VAL A 857 22.00 34.20 -14.16
N LEU A 858 22.84 33.59 -13.34
CA LEU A 858 24.20 33.14 -13.69
C LEU A 858 24.24 31.62 -13.85
N GLU A 859 24.75 31.12 -14.97
CA GLU A 859 24.98 29.68 -15.17
C GLU A 859 26.27 29.25 -14.46
N MET A 860 26.15 28.37 -13.48
CA MET A 860 27.27 27.89 -12.66
C MET A 860 27.89 26.59 -13.17
N GLY A 861 27.09 25.74 -13.82
CA GLY A 861 27.56 24.46 -14.34
C GLY A 861 26.47 23.63 -14.99
N ASN A 862 26.87 22.64 -15.79
CA ASN A 862 25.99 21.68 -16.45
C ASN A 862 26.08 20.33 -15.74
N LEU A 863 24.94 19.67 -15.51
CA LEU A 863 24.84 18.33 -14.96
C LEU A 863 24.55 17.35 -16.12
N PRO A 864 25.60 16.81 -16.78
CA PRO A 864 25.43 15.99 -17.97
C PRO A 864 24.68 14.69 -17.66
N GLY A 865 23.72 14.35 -18.52
CA GLY A 865 22.93 13.13 -18.39
C GLY A 865 21.71 13.25 -17.49
N LEU A 866 21.61 14.29 -16.65
CA LEU A 866 20.42 14.58 -15.86
C LEU A 866 19.41 15.35 -16.72
N THR A 867 18.20 14.82 -16.85
CA THR A 867 17.12 15.42 -17.63
C THR A 867 16.00 15.97 -16.74
N ASN A 868 15.11 16.79 -17.31
CA ASN A 868 13.99 17.39 -16.56
C ASN A 868 12.97 16.35 -16.03
N ASP A 869 12.90 15.17 -16.66
CA ASP A 869 11.94 14.12 -16.34
C ASP A 869 12.50 13.07 -15.35
N GLU A 870 13.61 13.40 -14.69
CA GLU A 870 14.28 12.54 -13.70
C GLU A 870 14.07 13.06 -12.28
N ASP A 871 13.84 12.14 -11.36
CA ASP A 871 13.78 12.42 -9.94
C ASP A 871 15.20 12.39 -9.35
N PHE A 872 15.45 13.35 -8.46
CA PHE A 872 16.71 13.51 -7.75
C PHE A 872 16.48 14.20 -6.40
N SER A 873 17.48 14.07 -5.54
CA SER A 873 17.63 14.82 -4.30
C SER A 873 18.82 15.74 -4.39
N GLU A 874 18.75 16.88 -3.73
CA GLU A 874 19.78 17.90 -3.75
C GLU A 874 20.04 18.43 -2.34
N MET A 875 21.29 18.78 -2.06
CA MET A 875 21.69 19.44 -0.81
C MET A 875 22.86 20.38 -1.07
N LEU A 876 22.82 21.54 -0.43
CA LEU A 876 23.92 22.51 -0.41
C LEU A 876 24.78 22.28 0.82
N CYS A 877 26.08 22.10 0.62
CA CYS A 877 27.10 22.10 1.67
C CYS A 877 27.72 23.49 1.76
N ASP A 878 27.44 24.19 2.86
CA ASP A 878 27.84 25.58 3.13
C ASP A 878 28.45 25.71 4.54
N GLU A 879 29.35 24.79 4.92
CA GLU A 879 30.06 24.86 6.19
C GLU A 879 31.35 25.69 6.04
N GLU A 880 31.61 26.62 6.97
CA GLU A 880 32.70 27.63 6.89
C GLU A 880 34.12 27.04 6.72
N GLU A 881 34.33 25.78 7.09
CA GLU A 881 35.63 25.09 7.01
C GLU A 881 35.91 24.38 5.66
N TYR A 882 34.92 24.25 4.77
CA TYR A 882 35.04 23.45 3.53
C TYR A 882 34.70 24.25 2.26
N ASP A 883 35.22 23.78 1.11
CA ASP A 883 34.79 24.29 -0.19
C ASP A 883 33.27 24.15 -0.33
N LYS A 884 32.56 25.22 -0.70
CA LYS A 884 31.10 25.17 -0.92
C LYS A 884 30.77 24.32 -2.14
N TYR A 885 29.80 23.42 -2.03
CA TYR A 885 29.33 22.63 -3.16
C TYR A 885 27.86 22.23 -3.04
N ILE A 886 27.22 21.96 -4.17
CA ILE A 886 25.91 21.29 -4.23
C ILE A 886 26.12 19.83 -4.60
N LEU A 887 25.52 18.94 -3.82
CA LEU A 887 25.44 17.52 -4.11
C LEU A 887 24.06 17.20 -4.68
N VAL A 888 24.01 16.48 -5.80
CA VAL A 888 22.78 16.00 -6.42
C VAL A 888 22.85 14.49 -6.59
N ALA A 889 21.90 13.78 -6.01
CA ALA A 889 21.76 12.33 -6.10
C ALA A 889 20.56 12.00 -7.00
N ALA A 890 20.82 11.57 -8.23
CA ALA A 890 19.78 11.23 -9.20
C ALA A 890 19.44 9.73 -9.15
N LEU A 891 18.17 9.39 -9.40
CA LEU A 891 17.72 7.99 -9.50
C LEU A 891 18.27 7.27 -10.74
N THR A 892 18.81 8.01 -11.72
CA THR A 892 19.57 7.47 -12.86
C THR A 892 20.96 6.95 -12.49
N ARG A 893 21.16 6.58 -11.21
CA ARG A 893 22.40 5.98 -10.68
C ARG A 893 23.60 6.91 -10.86
N THR A 894 23.38 8.22 -10.72
CA THR A 894 24.43 9.23 -10.88
C THR A 894 24.40 10.23 -9.72
N ILE A 895 25.57 10.48 -9.13
CA ILE A 895 25.78 11.53 -8.15
C ILE A 895 26.63 12.63 -8.78
N TYR A 896 26.18 13.87 -8.64
CA TYR A 896 26.87 15.08 -9.10
C TYR A 896 27.35 15.87 -7.89
N LYS A 897 28.61 16.27 -7.87
CA LYS A 897 29.17 17.24 -6.92
C LYS A 897 29.60 18.47 -7.70
N VAL A 898 28.92 19.59 -7.48
CA VAL A 898 29.16 20.85 -8.20
C VAL A 898 29.77 21.86 -7.24
N ALA A 899 31.04 22.23 -7.45
CA ALA A 899 31.69 23.26 -6.65
C ALA A 899 31.08 24.65 -6.92
N ILE A 900 30.92 25.44 -5.86
CA ILE A 900 30.34 26.79 -5.90
C ILE A 900 31.40 27.73 -5.33
N ARG A 901 31.85 28.68 -6.14
CA ARG A 901 32.86 29.67 -5.75
C ARG A 901 32.23 31.02 -5.48
#